data_AF-A0A8S1TM46-F1
#
_entry.id   AF-A0A8S1TM46-F1
#
_cell.length_a   1.000
_cell.length_b   1.000
_cell.length_c   1.000
_cell.angle_alpha   90.00
_cell.angle_beta   90.00
_cell.angle_gamma   90.00
#
_symmetry.space_group_name_H-M   'P 1'
#
loop_
_entity.id
_entity.type
_entity.pdbx_description
1 polymer ?
#
loop_
_entity_poly.entity_id
_entity_poly.type
_entity_poly.pdbx_seq_one_letter_code
_entity_poly.pdbx_strand_id
1 'polypeptide(L)'
;MIELPILGDKVEDTQTQEYFEEFNERYELRVYYYEEDNNFMIKILRIVSLGLFSLFENWFVSVSLMSFQKSTDPTHLLIQKMKDGKRMSRDKIIKCKRDGDRIKFKYEYINFLITPQNQLKKLELINYDYNELSKYEAQQRQILYGENIMQIEECTRSEILFNEILSPFNIFQVFSFIVWSLDDYYLYAFLIAVLTITQIAISLYDLEQQNHKIREMIYYESSVIVHRDNHSFRISSKDLVPGDIVEVTPKSMVTFDGQIIHGEAVFNEAILTGESTPILKTINMEIFSGCSCLSASSDCRALVKSIGFNTVKGSLARYILFNNSYTYSFQKESLKYLIVLGFLGTMLSITNYFIRVKSTQNQFKSTIEALEIFTILIPPSLPTALGAGLQVAIQRLKANNIFCIKPDKINVSGMVNLIGFDKTGTLTESTLKVLGCVEKQLLINPNHCKEIMQLALKSCHTLVGGCGDNLEIAMLECCQQQFDFEYQKVYQFEANLQRMTVIIKYKGKLLAITKGSSEIMERLCFSTLPDQFTSTVNHYLQEGYRLISFGYKEISDVDQERKYIENGLQFLGTLVFVNHLRDDSRQLIEQLNSINIRCIMVTGDNILTSINVAKQCQIIDPNQPVITGQIINDKLVFDNNINVEEIEQMNYQVALTGDSWECVDKYL
;
A
#
# COMPACT_ATOMS: atom_id res chain seq x y z
N MET A 1 5.09 -23.89 17.55
CA MET A 1 6.08 -24.00 16.46
C MET A 1 7.14 -24.94 16.96
N ILE A 2 6.98 -26.22 16.65
CA ILE A 2 8.06 -27.19 16.87
C ILE A 2 8.90 -27.05 15.62
N GLU A 3 10.06 -26.41 15.73
CA GLU A 3 11.12 -26.59 14.75
C GLU A 3 11.54 -28.06 14.85
N LEU A 4 10.98 -28.90 13.97
CA LEU A 4 11.53 -30.23 13.75
C LEU A 4 12.74 -30.07 12.84
N PRO A 5 13.95 -30.48 13.29
CA PRO A 5 15.12 -30.52 12.43
C PRO A 5 14.97 -31.77 11.58
N ILE A 6 14.67 -31.61 10.29
CA ILE A 6 14.57 -32.76 9.38
C ILE A 6 15.42 -32.52 8.14
N LEU A 7 16.48 -33.34 8.11
CA LEU A 7 17.23 -33.87 6.98
C LEU A 7 18.30 -32.99 6.32
N GLY A 8 19.52 -33.14 6.85
CA GLY A 8 20.66 -33.64 6.07
C GLY A 8 21.27 -32.68 5.05
N ASP A 9 22.43 -32.12 5.44
CA ASP A 9 23.35 -31.44 4.54
C ASP A 9 23.73 -32.28 3.31
N LYS A 10 23.94 -31.55 2.20
CA LYS A 10 24.52 -31.93 0.89
C LYS A 10 23.57 -32.45 -0.18
N VAL A 11 22.80 -31.52 -0.75
CA VAL A 11 22.79 -31.29 -2.21
C VAL A 11 22.78 -29.76 -2.40
N GLU A 12 23.83 -29.22 -3.01
CA GLU A 12 23.94 -27.80 -3.39
C GLU A 12 22.92 -27.48 -4.50
N ASP A 13 21.66 -27.24 -4.15
CA ASP A 13 20.61 -26.79 -5.09
C ASP A 13 19.79 -25.63 -4.48
N THR A 14 20.48 -24.64 -3.91
CA THR A 14 19.94 -23.30 -3.65
C THR A 14 20.39 -22.38 -4.78
N GLN A 15 19.49 -21.98 -5.68
CA GLN A 15 19.82 -21.02 -6.74
C GLN A 15 18.84 -19.86 -6.73
N THR A 16 19.12 -18.86 -5.91
CA THR A 16 18.12 -17.88 -5.50
C THR A 16 18.76 -16.57 -5.11
N GLN A 17 18.66 -15.56 -5.98
CA GLN A 17 18.59 -14.13 -5.61
C GLN A 17 17.91 -13.38 -6.77
N GLU A 18 16.58 -13.46 -6.88
CA GLU A 18 15.86 -12.35 -7.53
C GLU A 18 15.21 -11.53 -6.41
N TYR A 19 15.66 -10.29 -6.31
CA TYR A 19 15.03 -9.29 -5.47
C TYR A 19 13.86 -8.74 -6.26
N PHE A 20 12.65 -8.92 -5.73
CA PHE A 20 11.48 -8.25 -6.27
C PHE A 20 11.09 -7.13 -5.31
N GLU A 21 10.86 -5.96 -5.89
CA GLU A 21 10.54 -4.75 -5.15
C GLU A 21 9.02 -4.60 -5.11
N GLU A 22 8.47 -4.53 -3.90
CA GLU A 22 7.08 -4.16 -3.65
C GLU A 22 7.09 -2.93 -2.76
N PHE A 23 6.66 -1.77 -3.28
CA PHE A 23 6.54 -0.54 -2.49
C PHE A 23 7.84 -0.15 -1.78
N ASN A 24 8.96 -0.09 -2.52
CA ASN A 24 10.31 0.17 -1.99
C ASN A 24 10.81 -0.86 -0.95
N GLU A 25 10.07 -1.95 -0.72
CA GLU A 25 10.53 -3.06 0.08
C GLU A 25 11.08 -4.16 -0.83
N ARG A 26 12.36 -4.48 -0.63
CA ARG A 26 13.01 -5.58 -1.35
C ARG A 26 12.74 -6.90 -0.66
N TYR A 27 12.09 -7.80 -1.37
CA TYR A 27 11.88 -9.17 -0.94
C TYR A 27 12.79 -10.10 -1.76
N GLU A 28 13.36 -11.09 -1.10
CA GLU A 28 14.12 -12.16 -1.74
C GLU A 28 13.19 -13.37 -1.92
N LEU A 29 13.03 -13.84 -3.17
CA LEU A 29 12.39 -15.14 -3.43
C LEU A 29 13.43 -16.25 -3.47
N ARG A 30 13.22 -17.27 -2.65
CA ARG A 30 13.93 -18.53 -2.77
C ARG A 30 13.04 -19.60 -3.39
N VAL A 31 13.48 -20.16 -4.52
CA VAL A 31 12.79 -21.17 -5.30
C VAL A 31 13.61 -22.46 -5.25
N TYR A 32 12.95 -23.57 -4.96
CA TYR A 32 13.55 -24.91 -4.90
C TYR A 32 12.79 -25.86 -5.83
N TYR A 33 13.51 -26.74 -6.50
CA TYR A 33 12.98 -27.67 -7.49
C TYR A 33 12.52 -28.98 -6.86
N TYR A 34 11.27 -29.35 -7.14
CA TYR A 34 10.63 -30.54 -6.61
C TYR A 34 9.86 -31.31 -7.69
N GLU A 35 9.77 -32.61 -7.50
CA GLU A 35 8.95 -33.52 -8.28
C GLU A 35 8.06 -34.35 -7.33
N GLU A 36 6.86 -34.72 -7.77
CA GLU A 36 5.97 -35.58 -6.98
C GLU A 36 6.63 -36.95 -6.76
N ASP A 37 6.93 -37.27 -5.49
CA ASP A 37 7.49 -38.55 -5.11
C ASP A 37 6.37 -39.59 -5.07
N ASN A 38 6.52 -40.65 -5.86
CA ASN A 38 5.58 -41.77 -5.92
C ASN A 38 5.78 -42.77 -4.78
N ASN A 39 6.12 -42.28 -3.59
CA ASN A 39 6.47 -43.10 -2.45
C ASN A 39 5.29 -43.98 -1.99
N PHE A 40 5.49 -45.30 -2.06
CA PHE A 40 4.46 -46.28 -1.72
C PHE A 40 4.01 -46.17 -0.26
N MET A 41 4.92 -45.81 0.65
CA MET A 41 4.61 -45.66 2.08
C MET A 41 3.63 -44.51 2.35
N ILE A 42 3.74 -43.41 1.60
CA ILE A 42 2.84 -42.26 1.75
C ILE A 42 1.45 -42.60 1.22
N LYS A 43 1.36 -43.35 0.12
CA LYS A 43 0.09 -43.88 -0.38
C LYS A 43 -0.58 -44.80 0.64
N ILE A 44 0.18 -45.68 1.29
CA ILE A 44 -0.33 -46.50 2.40
C ILE A 44 -0.81 -45.62 3.56
N LEU A 45 -0.02 -44.62 3.98
CA LEU A 45 -0.41 -43.70 5.05
C LEU A 45 -1.72 -42.97 4.74
N ARG A 46 -1.92 -42.52 3.49
CA ARG A 46 -3.19 -41.91 3.04
C ARG A 46 -4.36 -42.91 3.13
N ILE A 47 -4.16 -44.16 2.75
CA ILE A 47 -5.20 -45.21 2.79
C ILE A 47 -5.53 -45.61 4.24
N VAL A 48 -4.52 -45.91 5.05
CA VAL A 48 -4.66 -46.37 6.44
C VAL A 48 -5.27 -45.28 7.33
N SER A 49 -4.94 -44.02 7.07
CA SER A 49 -5.52 -42.88 7.81
C SER A 49 -6.92 -42.49 7.33
N LEU A 50 -7.52 -43.23 6.38
CA LEU A 50 -8.81 -42.89 5.75
C LEU A 50 -8.81 -41.44 5.20
N GLY A 51 -7.69 -40.97 4.68
CA GLY A 51 -7.54 -39.62 4.13
C GLY A 51 -7.22 -38.52 5.15
N LEU A 52 -7.22 -38.79 6.47
CA LEU A 52 -6.83 -37.80 7.48
C LEU A 52 -5.40 -37.30 7.27
N PHE A 53 -4.47 -38.16 6.84
CA PHE A 53 -3.10 -37.75 6.53
C PHE A 53 -3.04 -36.72 5.39
N SER A 54 -3.92 -36.84 4.39
CA SER A 54 -4.01 -35.88 3.28
C SER A 54 -4.49 -34.50 3.75
N LEU A 55 -5.30 -34.43 4.82
CA LEU A 55 -5.70 -33.17 5.43
C LEU A 55 -4.54 -32.51 6.18
N PHE A 56 -3.74 -33.31 6.89
CA PHE A 56 -2.52 -32.84 7.53
C PHE A 56 -1.50 -32.31 6.53
N GLU A 57 -1.38 -32.94 5.35
CA GLU A 57 -0.56 -32.42 4.24
C GLU A 57 -1.04 -31.02 3.79
N ASN A 58 -2.35 -30.81 3.68
CA ASN A 58 -2.91 -29.51 3.28
C ASN A 58 -2.68 -28.41 4.33
N TRP A 59 -2.67 -28.75 5.62
CA TRP A 59 -2.48 -27.75 6.68
C TRP A 59 -1.01 -27.42 6.94
N PHE A 60 -0.11 -28.39 6.75
CA PHE A 60 1.31 -28.26 7.06
C PHE A 60 2.17 -28.54 5.82
N VAL A 61 2.73 -27.48 5.25
CA VAL A 61 3.60 -27.55 4.07
C VAL A 61 4.81 -28.46 4.32
N SER A 62 5.35 -28.48 5.53
CA SER A 62 6.44 -29.39 5.91
C SER A 62 6.07 -30.87 5.79
N VAL A 63 4.80 -31.22 6.02
CA VAL A 63 4.30 -32.59 5.85
C VAL A 63 4.00 -32.83 4.37
N SER A 64 3.43 -31.85 3.67
CA SER A 64 3.24 -31.92 2.21
C SER A 64 4.54 -32.18 1.48
N LEU A 65 5.67 -31.59 1.92
CA LEU A 65 6.99 -31.81 1.34
C LEU A 65 7.47 -33.26 1.43
N MET A 66 6.91 -34.10 2.30
CA MET A 66 7.23 -35.54 2.33
C MET A 66 6.79 -36.24 1.04
N SER A 67 5.74 -35.73 0.39
CA SER A 67 5.24 -36.24 -0.89
C SER A 67 6.04 -35.75 -2.10
N PHE A 68 7.11 -34.99 -1.91
CA PHE A 68 7.92 -34.44 -2.98
C PHE A 68 9.40 -34.74 -2.77
N GLN A 69 10.11 -35.03 -3.84
CA GLN A 69 11.56 -35.21 -3.83
C GLN A 69 12.21 -34.07 -4.62
N LYS A 70 13.43 -33.68 -4.21
CA LYS A 70 14.23 -32.71 -4.99
C LYS A 70 14.61 -33.33 -6.33
N SER A 71 14.39 -32.60 -7.41
CA SER A 71 14.65 -33.05 -8.79
C SER A 71 15.28 -31.92 -9.60
N THR A 72 16.13 -32.27 -10.57
CA THR A 72 16.70 -31.31 -11.52
C THR A 72 15.71 -30.95 -12.64
N ASP A 73 14.67 -31.76 -12.84
CA ASP A 73 13.57 -31.50 -13.77
C ASP A 73 12.25 -31.32 -12.98
N PRO A 74 11.98 -30.11 -12.46
CA PRO A 74 10.87 -29.91 -11.55
C PRO A 74 9.50 -29.96 -12.25
N THR A 75 8.56 -30.66 -11.62
CA THR A 75 7.11 -30.48 -11.89
C THR A 75 6.49 -29.44 -10.95
N HIS A 76 7.14 -29.22 -9.79
CA HIS A 76 6.71 -28.32 -8.74
C HIS A 76 7.88 -27.47 -8.23
N LEU A 77 7.54 -26.29 -7.74
CA LEU A 77 8.47 -25.32 -7.17
C LEU A 77 8.03 -25.01 -5.74
N LEU A 78 8.96 -25.10 -4.79
CA LEU A 78 8.76 -24.57 -3.44
C LEU A 78 9.30 -23.14 -3.40
N ILE A 79 8.44 -22.19 -3.03
CA ILE A 79 8.76 -20.76 -2.96
C ILE A 79 8.75 -20.29 -1.51
N GLN A 80 9.83 -19.62 -1.09
CA GLN A 80 9.97 -18.96 0.19
C GLN A 80 10.17 -17.45 -0.03
N LYS A 81 9.30 -16.64 0.60
CA LYS A 81 9.39 -15.17 0.60
C LYS A 81 10.19 -14.71 1.82
N MET A 82 11.35 -14.11 1.58
CA MET A 82 12.31 -13.67 2.60
C MET A 82 12.44 -12.14 2.60
N LYS A 83 12.70 -11.55 3.78
CA LYS A 83 13.08 -10.13 3.96
C LYS A 83 14.12 -10.07 5.07
N ASP A 84 15.28 -9.46 4.82
CA ASP A 84 16.40 -9.33 5.77
C ASP A 84 16.77 -10.66 6.46
N GLY A 85 16.78 -11.76 5.69
CA GLY A 85 17.07 -13.10 6.20
C GLY A 85 15.94 -13.78 7.00
N LYS A 86 14.80 -13.11 7.22
CA LYS A 86 13.62 -13.65 7.92
C LYS A 86 12.53 -14.07 6.95
N ARG A 87 11.81 -15.16 7.27
CA ARG A 87 10.66 -15.65 6.50
C ARG A 87 9.45 -14.75 6.73
N MET A 88 8.89 -14.19 5.65
CA MET A 88 7.76 -13.27 5.71
C MET A 88 6.41 -13.98 5.54
N SER A 89 6.37 -15.07 4.79
CA SER A 89 5.14 -15.85 4.55
C SER A 89 5.36 -17.34 4.78
N ARG A 90 4.26 -18.09 4.86
CA ARG A 90 4.31 -19.56 4.76
C ARG A 90 4.86 -19.94 3.39
N ASP A 91 5.72 -20.95 3.37
CA ASP A 91 6.24 -21.56 2.16
C ASP A 91 5.07 -22.04 1.27
N LYS A 92 5.17 -21.92 -0.04
CA LYS A 92 4.12 -22.38 -0.98
C LYS A 92 4.71 -23.31 -2.02
N ILE A 93 4.01 -24.40 -2.32
CA ILE A 93 4.34 -25.33 -3.41
C ILE A 93 3.44 -24.98 -4.61
N ILE A 94 4.04 -24.80 -5.78
CA ILE A 94 3.36 -24.34 -6.99
C ILE A 94 3.74 -25.23 -8.16
N LYS A 95 2.76 -25.59 -8.99
CA LYS A 95 2.99 -26.29 -10.26
C LYS A 95 3.67 -25.35 -11.26
N CYS A 96 4.75 -25.82 -11.87
CA CYS A 96 5.40 -25.09 -12.95
C CYS A 96 5.06 -25.71 -14.32
N LYS A 97 5.14 -24.89 -15.38
CA LYS A 97 4.97 -25.32 -16.77
C LYS A 97 6.27 -25.09 -17.52
N ARG A 98 6.65 -26.04 -18.37
CA ARG A 98 7.75 -25.87 -19.32
C ARG A 98 7.30 -25.07 -20.53
N ASP A 99 8.13 -24.11 -20.94
CA ASP A 99 7.97 -23.30 -22.15
C ASP A 99 9.31 -23.29 -22.89
N GLY A 100 9.55 -24.34 -23.68
CA GLY A 100 10.88 -24.66 -24.23
C GLY A 100 11.89 -24.98 -23.13
N ASP A 101 13.06 -24.32 -23.17
CA ASP A 101 14.11 -24.45 -22.14
C ASP A 101 13.86 -23.56 -20.91
N ARG A 102 12.73 -22.85 -20.85
CA ARG A 102 12.37 -21.97 -19.74
C ARG A 102 11.28 -22.61 -18.89
N ILE A 103 11.29 -22.31 -17.59
CA ILE A 103 10.23 -22.71 -16.67
C ILE A 103 9.37 -21.49 -16.35
N LYS A 104 8.07 -21.55 -16.66
CA LYS A 104 7.09 -20.51 -16.37
C LYS A 104 6.24 -20.93 -15.17
N PHE A 105 6.09 -20.04 -14.20
CA PHE A 105 5.18 -20.24 -13.08
C PHE A 105 4.54 -18.90 -12.67
N LYS A 106 3.43 -18.98 -11.93
CA LYS A 106 2.69 -17.82 -11.44
C LYS A 106 2.76 -17.82 -9.91
N TYR A 107 3.22 -16.72 -9.32
CA TYR A 107 3.27 -16.54 -7.87
C TYR A 107 2.67 -15.19 -7.50
N GLU A 108 1.71 -15.20 -6.57
CA GLU A 108 1.01 -13.98 -6.11
C GLU A 108 0.47 -13.13 -7.26
N TYR A 109 -0.08 -13.76 -8.31
CA TYR A 109 -0.55 -13.12 -9.56
C TYR A 109 0.49 -12.52 -10.50
N ILE A 110 1.80 -12.64 -10.22
CA ILE A 110 2.88 -12.31 -11.16
C ILE A 110 3.35 -13.55 -11.89
N ASN A 111 3.63 -13.40 -13.18
CA ASN A 111 4.29 -14.44 -13.98
C ASN A 111 5.82 -14.32 -13.85
N PHE A 112 6.47 -15.42 -13.53
CA PHE A 112 7.93 -15.54 -13.46
C PHE A 112 8.45 -16.50 -14.52
N LEU A 113 9.67 -16.24 -14.99
CA LEU A 113 10.42 -17.13 -15.87
C LEU A 113 11.75 -17.47 -15.24
N ILE A 114 12.10 -18.76 -15.29
CA ILE A 114 13.44 -19.23 -15.01
C ILE A 114 14.12 -19.51 -16.33
N THR A 115 15.25 -18.84 -16.55
CA THR A 115 16.08 -19.02 -17.75
C THR A 115 16.98 -20.25 -17.62
N PRO A 116 17.53 -20.80 -18.72
CA PRO A 116 18.45 -21.94 -18.69
C PRO A 116 19.74 -21.69 -17.90
N GLN A 117 20.10 -20.41 -17.70
CA GLN A 117 21.21 -19.97 -16.86
C GLN A 117 20.83 -19.89 -15.36
N ASN A 118 19.66 -20.44 -15.00
CA ASN A 118 19.05 -20.39 -13.68
C ASN A 118 18.89 -18.98 -13.08
N GLN A 119 18.75 -17.97 -13.95
CA GLN A 119 18.31 -16.64 -13.51
C GLN A 119 16.78 -16.65 -13.45
N LEU A 120 16.25 -16.46 -12.24
CA LEU A 120 14.85 -16.10 -12.02
C LEU A 120 14.66 -14.66 -12.51
N LYS A 121 13.69 -14.46 -13.39
CA LYS A 121 13.33 -13.16 -13.94
C LYS A 121 11.82 -12.95 -13.84
N LYS A 122 11.43 -11.82 -13.27
CA LYS A 122 10.08 -11.26 -13.41
C LYS A 122 9.82 -10.93 -14.87
N LEU A 123 8.62 -11.28 -15.36
CA LEU A 123 8.18 -10.90 -16.71
C LEU A 123 7.83 -9.42 -16.74
N GLU A 124 8.81 -8.59 -17.07
CA GLU A 124 8.68 -7.16 -17.33
C GLU A 124 9.34 -6.78 -18.66
N LEU A 125 8.82 -5.75 -19.31
CA LEU A 125 9.39 -5.24 -20.55
C LEU A 125 10.54 -4.29 -20.20
N ILE A 126 11.78 -4.74 -20.38
CA ILE A 126 12.98 -3.98 -19.96
C ILE A 126 13.36 -2.90 -20.98
N ASN A 127 13.11 -3.16 -22.27
CA ASN A 127 13.45 -2.25 -23.37
C ASN A 127 12.17 -1.75 -24.05
N TYR A 128 11.96 -0.44 -23.98
CA TYR A 128 10.81 0.23 -24.57
C TYR A 128 11.19 0.83 -25.92
N ASP A 129 10.59 0.31 -26.98
CA ASP A 129 10.60 0.99 -28.29
C ASP A 129 9.43 1.97 -28.33
N TYR A 130 9.71 3.21 -28.76
CA TYR A 130 8.70 4.27 -28.89
C TYR A 130 7.91 4.20 -30.21
N ASN A 131 8.02 3.08 -30.92
CA ASN A 131 7.32 2.85 -32.18
C ASN A 131 6.00 2.12 -31.94
N GLU A 132 5.02 2.36 -32.80
CA GLU A 132 3.75 1.64 -32.76
C GLU A 132 3.96 0.13 -32.97
N LEU A 133 3.26 -0.68 -32.17
CA LEU A 133 3.29 -2.13 -32.31
C LEU A 133 2.49 -2.59 -33.52
N SER A 134 2.96 -3.66 -34.15
CA SER A 134 2.14 -4.40 -35.10
C SER A 134 1.08 -5.24 -34.39
N LYS A 135 -0.05 -5.50 -35.05
CA LYS A 135 -1.07 -6.41 -34.50
C LYS A 135 -0.54 -7.79 -34.15
N TYR A 136 0.41 -8.30 -34.93
CA TYR A 136 1.04 -9.59 -34.68
C TYR A 136 1.90 -9.57 -33.41
N GLU A 137 2.74 -8.55 -33.24
CA GLU A 137 3.54 -8.39 -32.03
C GLU A 137 2.69 -8.20 -30.78
N ALA A 138 1.60 -7.43 -30.89
CA ALA A 138 0.66 -7.26 -29.80
C ALA A 138 0.04 -8.60 -29.37
N GLN A 139 -0.35 -9.46 -30.33
CA GLN A 139 -0.85 -10.80 -30.02
C GLN A 139 0.21 -11.68 -29.36
N GLN A 140 1.47 -11.64 -29.81
CA GLN A 140 2.57 -12.38 -29.17
C GLN A 140 2.82 -11.89 -27.74
N ARG A 141 2.79 -10.58 -27.52
CA ARG A 141 2.92 -9.99 -26.18
C ARG A 141 1.73 -10.35 -25.27
N GLN A 142 0.52 -10.43 -25.81
CA GLN A 142 -0.67 -10.85 -25.06
C GLN A 142 -0.51 -12.29 -24.53
N ILE A 143 0.05 -13.21 -25.33
CA ILE A 143 0.34 -14.59 -24.92
C ILE A 143 1.42 -14.63 -23.82
N LEU A 144 2.42 -13.76 -23.91
CA LEU A 144 3.55 -13.71 -22.96
C LEU A 144 3.17 -13.09 -21.61
N TYR A 145 2.64 -11.87 -21.64
CA TYR A 145 2.34 -11.05 -20.45
C TYR A 145 0.96 -11.36 -19.84
N GLY A 146 0.02 -11.85 -20.66
CA GLY A 146 -1.37 -12.08 -20.27
C GLY A 146 -2.24 -10.85 -20.50
N GLU A 147 -3.50 -10.94 -20.05
CA GLU A 147 -4.50 -9.89 -20.19
C GLU A 147 -4.30 -8.78 -19.14
N ASN A 148 -4.61 -7.53 -19.49
CA ASN A 148 -4.60 -6.40 -18.56
C ASN A 148 -5.87 -6.38 -17.71
N ILE A 149 -6.05 -7.40 -16.87
CA ILE A 149 -7.12 -7.47 -15.88
C ILE A 149 -6.56 -7.96 -14.56
N MET A 150 -6.92 -7.27 -13.48
CA MET A 150 -6.64 -7.70 -12.11
C MET A 150 -7.73 -8.65 -11.61
N GLN A 151 -7.89 -9.80 -12.29
CA GLN A 151 -8.91 -10.78 -11.92
C GLN A 151 -8.35 -11.70 -10.84
N ILE A 152 -8.96 -11.62 -9.66
CA ILE A 152 -8.69 -12.53 -8.56
C ILE A 152 -9.32 -13.88 -8.89
N GLU A 153 -8.54 -14.95 -8.81
CA GLU A 153 -9.00 -16.33 -9.04
C GLU A 153 -10.22 -16.66 -8.15
N GLU A 154 -11.23 -17.31 -8.72
CA GLU A 154 -12.41 -17.73 -7.95
C GLU A 154 -12.14 -19.05 -7.25
N CYS A 155 -12.21 -19.03 -5.91
CA CYS A 155 -12.47 -20.25 -5.18
C CYS A 155 -13.89 -20.71 -5.55
N THR A 156 -14.01 -21.96 -5.98
CA THR A 156 -15.34 -22.52 -6.22
C THR A 156 -16.10 -22.61 -4.90
N ARG A 157 -17.43 -22.44 -4.91
CA ARG A 157 -18.26 -22.58 -3.68
C ARG A 157 -18.00 -23.90 -2.96
N SER A 158 -17.80 -24.97 -3.72
CA SER A 158 -17.42 -26.28 -3.19
C SER A 158 -16.07 -26.26 -2.50
N GLU A 159 -15.06 -25.61 -3.09
CA GLU A 159 -13.72 -25.53 -2.50
C GLU A 159 -13.74 -24.74 -1.19
N ILE A 160 -14.48 -23.62 -1.13
CA ILE A 160 -14.65 -22.87 0.12
C ILE A 160 -15.35 -23.74 1.17
N LEU A 161 -16.44 -24.43 0.80
CA LEU A 161 -17.15 -25.35 1.69
C LEU A 161 -16.27 -26.49 2.19
N PHE A 162 -15.51 -27.14 1.31
CA PHE A 162 -14.59 -28.21 1.69
C PHE A 162 -13.50 -27.69 2.62
N ASN A 163 -12.87 -26.56 2.31
CA ASN A 163 -11.84 -25.97 3.16
C ASN A 163 -12.39 -25.58 4.54
N GLU A 164 -13.63 -25.10 4.60
CA GLU A 164 -14.29 -24.75 5.86
C GLU A 164 -14.61 -26.00 6.68
N ILE A 165 -15.21 -27.03 6.08
CA ILE A 165 -15.50 -28.32 6.75
C ILE A 165 -14.20 -28.97 7.26
N LEU A 166 -13.14 -28.87 6.47
CA LEU A 166 -11.82 -29.40 6.78
C LEU A 166 -11.00 -28.45 7.66
N SER A 167 -11.60 -27.44 8.27
CA SER A 167 -10.92 -26.69 9.32
C SER A 167 -10.71 -27.57 10.56
N PRO A 168 -9.60 -27.43 11.31
CA PRO A 168 -9.34 -28.24 12.51
C PRO A 168 -10.47 -28.24 13.53
N PHE A 169 -11.18 -27.11 13.63
CA PHE A 169 -12.31 -26.92 14.53
C PHE A 169 -13.55 -27.70 14.09
N ASN A 170 -13.92 -27.63 12.80
CA ASN A 170 -15.09 -28.32 12.30
C ASN A 170 -14.87 -29.86 12.30
N ILE A 171 -13.65 -30.32 12.06
CA ILE A 171 -13.29 -31.74 12.21
C ILE A 171 -13.47 -32.20 13.66
N PHE A 172 -13.04 -31.38 14.63
CA PHE A 172 -13.24 -31.70 16.04
C PHE A 172 -14.72 -31.73 16.43
N GLN A 173 -15.55 -30.86 15.85
CA GLN A 173 -17.01 -30.90 16.06
C GLN A 173 -17.66 -32.14 15.44
N VAL A 174 -17.24 -32.56 14.24
CA VAL A 174 -17.70 -33.82 13.61
C VAL A 174 -17.27 -35.02 14.45
N PHE A 175 -16.03 -35.03 14.96
CA PHE A 175 -15.56 -36.05 15.90
C PHE A 175 -16.44 -36.10 17.16
N SER A 176 -16.74 -34.95 17.77
CA SER A 176 -17.60 -34.85 18.96
C SER A 176 -19.02 -35.35 18.68
N PHE A 177 -19.59 -35.02 17.51
CA PHE A 177 -20.89 -35.53 17.07
C PHE A 177 -20.90 -37.06 16.99
N ILE A 178 -19.85 -37.68 16.46
CA ILE A 178 -19.74 -39.14 16.36
C ILE A 178 -19.65 -39.77 17.75
N VAL A 179 -18.77 -39.26 18.63
CA VAL A 179 -18.59 -39.80 19.98
C VAL A 179 -19.90 -39.75 20.78
N TRP A 180 -20.60 -38.61 20.76
CA TRP A 180 -21.85 -38.45 21.52
C TRP A 180 -23.01 -39.25 20.93
N SER A 181 -23.02 -39.47 19.61
CA SER A 181 -24.02 -40.33 18.97
C SER A 181 -23.81 -41.81 19.34
N LEU A 182 -22.55 -42.23 19.55
CA LEU A 182 -22.21 -43.60 19.94
C LEU A 182 -22.51 -43.91 21.41
N ASP A 183 -22.64 -42.89 22.25
CA ASP A 183 -22.98 -43.02 23.67
C ASP A 183 -24.45 -42.65 23.98
N ASP A 184 -25.32 -42.77 22.97
CA ASP A 184 -26.77 -42.51 23.06
C ASP A 184 -27.18 -41.07 23.46
N TYR A 185 -26.27 -40.09 23.43
CA TYR A 185 -26.54 -38.67 23.67
C TYR A 185 -27.05 -37.93 22.41
N TYR A 186 -28.10 -38.47 21.77
CA TYR A 186 -28.61 -37.97 20.49
C TYR A 186 -29.06 -36.50 20.50
N LEU A 187 -29.66 -36.02 21.59
CA LEU A 187 -30.14 -34.64 21.68
C LEU A 187 -28.98 -33.63 21.63
N TYR A 188 -27.90 -33.92 22.36
CA TYR A 188 -26.71 -33.08 22.37
C TYR A 188 -25.94 -33.15 21.05
N ALA A 189 -25.80 -34.35 20.47
CA ALA A 189 -25.22 -34.53 19.15
C ALA A 189 -25.99 -33.74 18.08
N PHE A 190 -27.33 -33.79 18.11
CA PHE A 190 -28.19 -33.01 17.21
C PHE A 190 -27.98 -31.50 17.37
N LEU A 191 -27.92 -30.99 18.61
CA LEU A 191 -27.67 -29.57 18.87
C LEU A 191 -26.32 -29.10 18.31
N ILE A 192 -25.26 -29.88 18.51
CA ILE A 192 -23.95 -29.56 17.94
C ILE A 192 -24.03 -29.56 16.41
N ALA A 193 -24.67 -30.56 15.79
CA ALA A 193 -24.82 -30.60 14.35
C ALA A 193 -25.57 -29.38 13.78
N VAL A 194 -26.62 -28.91 14.45
CA VAL A 194 -27.32 -27.68 14.05
C VAL A 194 -26.40 -26.45 14.19
N LEU A 195 -25.64 -26.36 15.29
CA LEU A 195 -24.68 -25.27 15.50
C LEU A 195 -23.56 -25.27 14.45
N THR A 196 -23.03 -26.44 14.09
CA THR A 196 -21.97 -26.54 13.07
C THR A 196 -22.48 -26.13 11.69
N ILE A 197 -23.67 -26.62 11.29
CA ILE A 197 -24.27 -26.30 9.99
C ILE A 197 -24.55 -24.80 9.89
N THR A 198 -25.12 -24.19 10.94
CA THR A 198 -25.39 -22.75 10.96
C THR A 198 -24.11 -21.92 10.93
N GLN A 199 -23.07 -22.33 11.66
CA GLN A 199 -21.76 -21.67 11.63
C GLN A 199 -21.13 -21.72 10.23
N ILE A 200 -21.10 -22.90 9.59
CA ILE A 200 -20.55 -23.07 8.24
C ILE A 200 -21.34 -22.21 7.25
N ALA A 201 -22.67 -22.17 7.34
CA ALA A 201 -23.49 -21.35 6.46
C ALA A 201 -23.20 -19.84 6.61
N ILE A 202 -23.04 -19.34 7.83
CA ILE A 202 -22.67 -17.93 8.09
C ILE A 202 -21.27 -17.63 7.55
N SER A 203 -20.30 -18.50 7.83
CA SER A 203 -18.91 -18.36 7.37
C SER A 203 -18.82 -18.31 5.84
N LEU A 204 -19.55 -19.20 5.15
CA LEU A 204 -19.62 -19.21 3.68
C LEU A 204 -20.22 -17.93 3.12
N TYR A 205 -21.32 -17.45 3.70
CA TYR A 205 -21.94 -16.21 3.26
C TYR A 205 -20.99 -15.02 3.41
N ASP A 206 -20.29 -14.92 4.55
CA ASP A 206 -19.34 -13.85 4.81
C ASP A 206 -18.12 -13.92 3.88
N LEU A 207 -17.57 -15.11 3.61
CA LEU A 207 -16.46 -15.33 2.68
C LEU A 207 -16.84 -14.98 1.23
N GLU A 208 -18.04 -15.35 0.78
CA GLU A 208 -18.54 -14.96 -0.54
C GLU A 208 -18.67 -13.43 -0.65
N GLN A 209 -19.25 -12.77 0.35
CA GLN A 209 -19.40 -11.32 0.39
C GLN A 209 -18.05 -10.59 0.41
N GLN A 210 -17.07 -11.08 1.18
CA GLN A 210 -15.73 -10.51 1.22
C GLN A 210 -15.03 -10.64 -0.13
N ASN A 211 -15.07 -11.83 -0.75
CA ASN A 211 -14.49 -12.06 -2.06
C ASN A 211 -15.12 -11.17 -3.13
N HIS A 212 -16.44 -10.99 -3.10
CA HIS A 212 -17.14 -10.10 -4.03
C HIS A 212 -16.69 -8.64 -3.90
N LYS A 213 -16.66 -8.11 -2.67
CA LYS A 213 -16.28 -6.71 -2.41
C LYS A 213 -14.84 -6.39 -2.80
N ILE A 214 -13.91 -7.30 -2.50
CA ILE A 214 -12.51 -7.14 -2.89
C ILE A 214 -12.38 -7.11 -4.42
N ARG A 215 -13.18 -7.91 -5.14
CA ARG A 215 -13.19 -7.92 -6.60
C ARG A 215 -13.75 -6.62 -7.19
N GLU A 216 -14.87 -6.13 -6.66
CA GLU A 216 -15.44 -4.86 -7.11
C GLU A 216 -14.47 -3.67 -6.91
N MET A 217 -13.62 -3.73 -5.88
CA MET A 217 -12.60 -2.72 -5.63
C MET A 217 -11.44 -2.75 -6.64
N ILE A 218 -11.11 -3.93 -7.17
CA ILE A 218 -9.89 -4.16 -7.96
C ILE A 218 -10.20 -4.30 -9.46
N TYR A 219 -11.34 -4.87 -9.83
CA TYR A 219 -11.73 -5.05 -11.21
C TYR A 219 -12.15 -3.72 -11.84
N TYR A 220 -11.47 -3.34 -12.91
CA TYR A 220 -11.84 -2.18 -13.71
C TYR A 220 -11.54 -2.46 -15.18
N GLU A 221 -12.54 -2.23 -16.04
CA GLU A 221 -12.45 -2.38 -17.48
C GLU A 221 -13.01 -1.13 -18.14
N SER A 222 -12.29 -0.60 -19.13
CA SER A 222 -12.73 0.55 -19.91
C SER A 222 -12.37 0.36 -21.38
N SER A 223 -13.02 1.13 -22.26
CA SER A 223 -12.61 1.16 -23.67
C SER A 223 -11.48 2.18 -23.85
N VAL A 224 -10.39 1.77 -24.48
CA VAL A 224 -9.21 2.59 -24.75
C VAL A 224 -8.94 2.68 -26.25
N ILE A 225 -8.36 3.79 -26.70
CA ILE A 225 -7.97 3.98 -28.10
C ILE A 225 -6.47 3.71 -28.21
N VAL A 226 -6.08 2.76 -29.06
CA VAL A 226 -4.71 2.29 -29.22
C VAL A 226 -4.25 2.47 -30.65
N HIS A 227 -3.03 2.92 -30.84
CA HIS A 227 -2.38 3.08 -32.14
C HIS A 227 -1.53 1.84 -32.44
N ARG A 228 -1.91 1.11 -33.48
CA ARG A 228 -1.19 -0.07 -34.01
C ARG A 228 -1.19 0.00 -35.53
N ASP A 229 -0.10 -0.37 -36.18
CA ASP A 229 0.01 -0.35 -37.66
C ASP A 229 -0.41 1.00 -38.31
N ASN A 230 -0.08 2.15 -37.70
CA ASN A 230 -0.48 3.51 -38.12
C ASN A 230 -1.99 3.78 -38.13
N HIS A 231 -2.79 2.96 -37.44
CA HIS A 231 -4.23 3.12 -37.32
C HIS A 231 -4.67 3.11 -35.85
N SER A 232 -5.66 3.95 -35.53
CA SER A 232 -6.27 4.00 -34.20
C SER A 232 -7.41 2.99 -34.11
N PHE A 233 -7.38 2.13 -33.11
CA PHE A 233 -8.41 1.13 -32.81
C PHE A 233 -8.95 1.36 -31.41
N ARG A 234 -10.28 1.31 -31.26
CA ARG A 234 -10.90 1.27 -29.94
C ARG A 234 -10.98 -0.19 -29.49
N ILE A 235 -10.24 -0.55 -28.46
CA ILE A 235 -10.19 -1.90 -27.88
C ILE A 235 -10.61 -1.86 -26.41
N SER A 236 -10.87 -3.04 -25.82
CA SER A 236 -11.01 -3.14 -24.36
C SER A 236 -9.65 -2.94 -23.70
N SER A 237 -9.63 -2.27 -22.54
CA SER A 237 -8.43 -2.13 -21.69
C SER A 237 -7.82 -3.48 -21.34
N LYS A 238 -8.61 -4.56 -21.38
CA LYS A 238 -8.21 -5.96 -21.21
C LYS A 238 -7.13 -6.43 -22.19
N ASP A 239 -7.18 -5.93 -23.43
CA ASP A 239 -6.33 -6.38 -24.54
C ASP A 239 -5.09 -5.48 -24.74
N LEU A 240 -4.82 -4.62 -23.75
CA LEU A 240 -3.61 -3.81 -23.70
C LEU A 240 -2.40 -4.67 -23.34
N VAL A 241 -1.28 -4.43 -24.02
CA VAL A 241 0.01 -5.05 -23.74
C VAL A 241 1.09 -4.00 -23.48
N PRO A 242 2.15 -4.35 -22.74
CA PRO A 242 3.34 -3.52 -22.64
C PRO A 242 3.89 -3.14 -24.03
N GLY A 243 4.13 -1.85 -24.23
CA GLY A 243 4.58 -1.22 -25.48
C GLY A 243 3.47 -0.71 -26.39
N ASP A 244 2.19 -0.90 -26.07
CA ASP A 244 1.11 -0.25 -26.80
C ASP A 244 1.18 1.28 -26.63
N ILE A 245 0.80 2.03 -27.66
CA ILE A 245 0.62 3.48 -27.61
C ILE A 245 -0.88 3.77 -27.51
N VAL A 246 -1.29 4.40 -26.42
CA VAL A 246 -2.69 4.66 -26.06
C VAL A 246 -2.96 6.16 -26.08
N GLU A 247 -4.09 6.55 -26.64
CA GLU A 247 -4.59 7.93 -26.57
C GLU A 247 -5.27 8.17 -25.21
N VAL A 248 -4.83 9.22 -24.50
CA VAL A 248 -5.38 9.59 -23.19
C VAL A 248 -6.67 10.38 -23.42
N THR A 249 -7.80 9.75 -23.11
CA THR A 249 -9.12 10.39 -23.25
C THR A 249 -9.49 11.18 -21.97
N PRO A 250 -10.03 12.41 -22.09
CA PRO A 250 -10.44 13.19 -20.93
C PRO A 250 -11.63 12.54 -20.23
N LYS A 251 -11.72 12.70 -18.90
CA LYS A 251 -12.72 12.09 -18.02
C LYS A 251 -12.73 10.55 -18.04
N SER A 252 -11.61 9.94 -18.41
CA SER A 252 -11.42 8.49 -18.34
C SER A 252 -10.47 8.12 -17.21
N MET A 253 -10.55 6.88 -16.74
CA MET A 253 -9.57 6.32 -15.80
C MET A 253 -8.52 5.52 -16.57
N VAL A 254 -7.26 5.73 -16.20
CA VAL A 254 -6.11 5.00 -16.75
C VAL A 254 -6.09 3.59 -16.16
N THR A 255 -5.83 2.59 -17.01
CA THR A 255 -5.86 1.15 -16.64
C THR A 255 -4.50 0.47 -16.67
N PHE A 256 -3.43 1.24 -16.86
CA PHE A 256 -2.07 0.75 -17.06
C PHE A 256 -1.08 1.73 -16.42
N ASP A 257 0.14 1.29 -16.14
CA ASP A 257 1.21 2.25 -15.89
C ASP A 257 1.98 2.48 -17.18
N GLY A 258 2.37 3.72 -17.41
CA GLY A 258 2.93 4.13 -18.67
C GLY A 258 3.70 5.42 -18.58
N GLN A 259 4.02 5.98 -19.73
CA GLN A 259 4.74 7.26 -19.83
C GLN A 259 4.18 8.08 -20.97
N ILE A 260 3.96 9.38 -20.74
CA ILE A 260 3.46 10.27 -21.79
C ILE A 260 4.56 10.45 -22.83
N ILE A 261 4.23 10.19 -24.09
CA ILE A 261 5.15 10.37 -25.23
C ILE A 261 4.82 11.62 -26.02
N HIS A 262 3.57 12.08 -25.97
CA HIS A 262 3.12 13.25 -26.71
C HIS A 262 1.95 13.93 -25.99
N GLY A 263 1.88 15.25 -26.08
CA GLY A 263 0.83 16.07 -25.46
C GLY A 263 0.98 16.21 -23.93
N GLU A 264 -0.08 16.72 -23.32
CA GLU A 264 -0.16 16.95 -21.88
C GLU A 264 -1.56 16.61 -21.36
N ALA A 265 -1.62 16.14 -20.12
CA ALA A 265 -2.88 15.78 -19.47
C ALA A 265 -2.81 15.97 -17.96
N VAL A 266 -3.95 16.32 -17.35
CA VAL A 266 -4.11 16.48 -15.91
C VAL A 266 -4.76 15.23 -15.33
N PHE A 267 -4.07 14.61 -14.37
CA PHE A 267 -4.52 13.40 -13.70
C PHE A 267 -4.78 13.65 -12.22
N ASN A 268 -5.79 12.98 -11.66
CA ASN A 268 -5.97 12.88 -10.23
C ASN A 268 -5.51 11.49 -9.77
N GLU A 269 -4.56 11.45 -8.83
CA GLU A 269 -3.89 10.24 -8.35
C GLU A 269 -4.36 9.79 -6.97
N ALA A 270 -5.50 10.33 -6.49
CA ALA A 270 -6.03 10.07 -5.14
C ALA A 270 -6.15 8.60 -4.75
N ILE A 271 -6.40 7.70 -5.71
CA ILE A 271 -6.47 6.26 -5.44
C ILE A 271 -5.12 5.68 -4.98
N LEU A 272 -4.01 6.28 -5.40
CA LEU A 272 -2.65 5.82 -5.11
C LEU A 272 -2.00 6.62 -3.98
N THR A 273 -2.11 7.96 -4.03
CA THR A 273 -1.46 8.85 -3.07
C THR A 273 -2.33 9.17 -1.87
N GLY A 274 -3.65 8.97 -1.95
CA GLY A 274 -4.62 9.48 -0.98
C GLY A 274 -4.88 10.98 -1.10
N GLU A 275 -4.08 11.72 -1.88
CA GLU A 275 -4.23 13.14 -2.10
C GLU A 275 -5.09 13.42 -3.34
N SER A 276 -6.11 14.28 -3.19
CA SER A 276 -7.03 14.63 -4.28
C SER A 276 -6.55 15.77 -5.18
N THR A 277 -5.30 16.20 -5.04
CA THR A 277 -4.69 17.27 -5.83
C THR A 277 -4.39 16.78 -7.26
N PRO A 278 -5.00 17.38 -8.28
CA PRO A 278 -4.69 17.03 -9.67
C PRO A 278 -3.29 17.48 -10.09
N ILE A 279 -2.58 16.61 -10.81
CA ILE A 279 -1.21 16.80 -11.27
C ILE A 279 -1.20 16.90 -12.80
N LEU A 280 -0.60 17.96 -13.34
CA LEU A 280 -0.32 18.09 -14.76
C LEU A 280 0.88 17.20 -15.13
N LYS A 281 0.70 16.33 -16.12
CA LYS A 281 1.74 15.45 -16.64
C LYS A 281 2.05 15.76 -18.09
N THR A 282 3.33 15.88 -18.39
CA THR A 282 3.88 16.17 -19.72
C THR A 282 4.76 15.05 -20.24
N ILE A 283 5.35 15.25 -21.43
CA ILE A 283 6.23 14.29 -22.10
C ILE A 283 7.31 13.78 -21.13
N ASN A 284 7.51 12.47 -21.15
CA ASN A 284 8.39 11.68 -20.29
C ASN A 284 7.93 11.50 -18.83
N MET A 285 6.82 12.10 -18.39
CA MET A 285 6.26 11.82 -17.07
C MET A 285 5.49 10.50 -17.05
N GLU A 286 5.59 9.77 -15.95
CA GLU A 286 4.91 8.48 -15.77
C GLU A 286 3.43 8.68 -15.44
N ILE A 287 2.57 7.79 -15.92
CA ILE A 287 1.16 7.72 -15.56
C ILE A 287 0.90 6.37 -14.89
N PHE A 288 -0.05 6.34 -13.96
CA PHE A 288 -0.32 5.14 -13.17
C PHE A 288 -1.76 4.66 -13.34
N SER A 289 -1.94 3.35 -13.20
CA SER A 289 -3.23 2.68 -13.22
C SER A 289 -4.09 3.13 -12.04
N GLY A 290 -5.35 3.46 -12.30
CA GLY A 290 -6.27 4.02 -11.31
C GLY A 290 -6.30 5.54 -11.27
N CYS A 291 -5.36 6.25 -11.91
CA CYS A 291 -5.45 7.70 -12.02
C CYS A 291 -6.62 8.11 -12.93
N SER A 292 -7.41 9.10 -12.52
CA SER A 292 -8.47 9.64 -13.36
C SER A 292 -7.96 10.84 -14.15
N CYS A 293 -8.00 10.77 -15.48
CA CYS A 293 -7.72 11.91 -16.35
C CYS A 293 -8.87 12.91 -16.27
N LEU A 294 -8.60 14.13 -15.80
CA LEU A 294 -9.61 15.20 -15.74
C LEU A 294 -9.69 15.96 -17.06
N SER A 295 -8.52 16.23 -17.66
CA SER A 295 -8.37 16.99 -18.89
C SER A 295 -7.16 16.47 -19.66
N ALA A 296 -7.22 16.47 -20.98
CA ALA A 296 -6.12 16.08 -21.87
C ALA A 296 -6.10 16.96 -23.12
N SER A 297 -4.91 17.24 -23.64
CA SER A 297 -4.74 17.86 -24.97
C SER A 297 -5.29 16.93 -26.07
N SER A 298 -5.67 17.49 -27.22
CA SER A 298 -6.34 16.76 -28.31
C SER A 298 -5.53 15.62 -28.94
N ASP A 299 -4.21 15.55 -28.70
CA ASP A 299 -3.34 14.49 -29.19
C ASP A 299 -2.40 14.01 -28.08
N CYS A 300 -2.95 13.74 -26.89
CA CYS A 300 -2.18 13.19 -25.79
C CYS A 300 -2.02 11.67 -25.93
N ARG A 301 -0.78 11.20 -26.07
CA ARG A 301 -0.46 9.78 -26.21
C ARG A 301 0.48 9.31 -25.12
N ALA A 302 0.26 8.10 -24.63
CA ALA A 302 1.08 7.46 -23.62
C ALA A 302 1.47 6.04 -24.04
N LEU A 303 2.71 5.68 -23.74
CA LEU A 303 3.26 4.34 -23.92
C LEU A 303 2.93 3.48 -22.70
N VAL A 304 2.38 2.29 -22.90
CA VAL A 304 2.12 1.32 -21.84
C VAL A 304 3.42 0.67 -21.39
N LYS A 305 3.79 0.80 -20.10
CA LYS A 305 4.95 0.14 -19.51
C LYS A 305 4.58 -1.17 -18.83
N SER A 306 3.55 -1.14 -17.99
CA SER A 306 3.10 -2.30 -17.21
C SER A 306 1.57 -2.39 -17.18
N ILE A 307 1.07 -3.61 -17.00
CA ILE A 307 -0.36 -3.95 -17.04
C ILE A 307 -0.75 -4.87 -15.88
N GLY A 308 -2.03 -4.85 -15.53
CA GLY A 308 -2.63 -5.73 -14.53
C GLY A 308 -1.92 -5.67 -13.18
N PHE A 309 -1.58 -6.84 -12.64
CA PHE A 309 -0.94 -7.00 -11.35
C PHE A 309 0.53 -6.53 -11.28
N ASN A 310 1.15 -6.19 -12.42
CA ASN A 310 2.48 -5.58 -12.48
C ASN A 310 2.46 -4.05 -12.31
N THR A 311 1.27 -3.42 -12.36
CA THR A 311 1.12 -1.97 -12.12
C THR A 311 1.32 -1.60 -10.65
N VAL A 312 1.51 -0.32 -10.34
CA VAL A 312 1.57 0.22 -8.96
C VAL A 312 0.25 -0.06 -8.21
N LYS A 313 -0.89 0.12 -8.87
CA LYS A 313 -2.20 -0.27 -8.29
C LYS A 313 -2.30 -1.77 -8.07
N GLY A 314 -1.79 -2.57 -9.02
CA GLY A 314 -1.76 -4.02 -8.92
C GLY A 314 -0.85 -4.53 -7.79
N SER A 315 0.29 -3.89 -7.56
CA SER A 315 1.20 -4.20 -6.47
C SER A 315 0.59 -3.84 -5.11
N LEU A 316 -0.14 -2.73 -4.98
CA LEU A 316 -0.97 -2.41 -3.80
C LEU A 316 -2.00 -3.50 -3.54
N ALA A 317 -2.75 -3.91 -4.56
CA ALA A 317 -3.75 -4.98 -4.42
C ALA A 317 -3.11 -6.30 -3.97
N ARG A 318 -1.96 -6.67 -4.54
CA ARG A 318 -1.19 -7.85 -4.13
C ARG A 318 -0.67 -7.74 -2.71
N TYR A 319 -0.18 -6.57 -2.31
CA TYR A 319 0.23 -6.31 -0.94
C TYR A 319 -0.95 -6.49 0.02
N ILE A 320 -2.13 -5.95 -0.29
CA ILE A 320 -3.34 -6.14 0.52
C ILE A 320 -3.75 -7.62 0.59
N LEU A 321 -3.70 -8.36 -0.52
CA LEU A 321 -4.14 -9.75 -0.61
C LEU A 321 -3.15 -10.73 0.05
N PHE A 322 -1.86 -10.57 -0.22
CA PHE A 322 -0.84 -11.55 0.11
C PHE A 322 0.10 -11.13 1.24
N ASN A 323 0.16 -9.84 1.59
CA ASN A 323 0.94 -9.45 2.75
C ASN A 323 0.21 -9.91 4.02
N ASN A 324 0.67 -11.05 4.52
CA ASN A 324 0.32 -11.61 5.80
C ASN A 324 1.42 -11.29 6.81
N SER A 325 1.83 -10.02 6.85
CA SER A 325 2.67 -9.50 7.92
C SER A 325 1.86 -9.55 9.23
N TYR A 326 2.35 -10.42 10.13
CA TYR A 326 1.82 -10.77 11.44
C TYR A 326 0.40 -11.34 11.43
N THR A 327 0.34 -12.67 11.36
CA THR A 327 -0.77 -13.46 11.92
C THR A 327 -0.79 -13.23 13.43
N TYR A 328 -1.81 -12.48 13.85
CA TYR A 328 -2.07 -12.12 15.24
C TYR A 328 -1.97 -13.30 16.20
N SER A 329 -1.52 -13.01 17.42
CA SER A 329 -1.25 -13.97 18.47
C SER A 329 -2.50 -14.74 18.88
N PHE A 330 -3.70 -14.16 18.82
CA PHE A 330 -4.90 -14.79 19.40
C PHE A 330 -5.25 -16.15 18.83
N GLN A 331 -5.27 -16.36 17.50
CA GLN A 331 -5.51 -17.69 16.92
C GLN A 331 -4.36 -18.67 17.23
N LYS A 332 -3.12 -18.17 17.28
CA LYS A 332 -1.95 -19.00 17.66
C LYS A 332 -1.95 -19.34 19.16
N GLU A 333 -2.40 -18.43 20.00
CA GLU A 333 -2.50 -18.55 21.45
C GLU A 333 -3.69 -19.43 21.83
N SER A 334 -4.83 -19.26 21.16
CA SER A 334 -5.96 -20.18 21.29
C SER A 334 -5.56 -21.59 20.85
N LEU A 335 -4.77 -21.74 19.79
CA LEU A 335 -4.20 -23.03 19.40
C LEU A 335 -3.23 -23.59 20.46
N LYS A 336 -2.35 -22.77 21.06
CA LYS A 336 -1.48 -23.22 22.17
C LYS A 336 -2.33 -23.69 23.36
N TYR A 337 -3.35 -22.94 23.72
CA TYR A 337 -4.28 -23.29 24.79
C TYR A 337 -5.02 -24.61 24.48
N LEU A 338 -5.49 -24.79 23.25
CA LEU A 338 -6.13 -26.03 22.80
C LEU A 338 -5.17 -27.22 22.78
N ILE A 339 -3.89 -27.02 22.45
CA ILE A 339 -2.88 -28.08 22.54
C ILE A 339 -2.68 -28.50 24.00
N VAL A 340 -2.64 -27.55 24.93
CA VAL A 340 -2.53 -27.84 26.37
C VAL A 340 -3.76 -28.60 26.87
N LEU A 341 -4.97 -28.16 26.51
CA LEU A 341 -6.20 -28.88 26.82
C LEU A 341 -6.24 -30.27 26.15
N GLY A 342 -5.77 -30.40 24.91
CA GLY A 342 -5.69 -31.68 24.21
C GLY A 342 -4.74 -32.65 24.91
N PHE A 343 -3.60 -32.17 25.39
CA PHE A 343 -2.67 -32.98 26.17
C PHE A 343 -3.30 -33.43 27.50
N LEU A 344 -3.93 -32.50 28.24
CA LEU A 344 -4.64 -32.85 29.48
C LEU A 344 -5.78 -33.84 29.22
N GLY A 345 -6.56 -33.62 28.16
CA GLY A 345 -7.69 -34.43 27.76
C GLY A 345 -7.28 -35.84 27.39
N THR A 346 -6.19 -36.00 26.63
CA THR A 346 -5.65 -37.33 26.31
C THR A 346 -5.19 -38.07 27.55
N MET A 347 -4.49 -37.40 28.48
CA MET A 347 -4.08 -38.01 29.76
C MET A 347 -5.29 -38.48 30.60
N LEU A 348 -6.32 -37.64 30.73
CA LEU A 348 -7.55 -38.00 31.45
C LEU A 348 -8.33 -39.12 30.76
N SER A 349 -8.39 -39.11 29.42
CA SER A 349 -9.06 -40.16 28.65
C SER A 349 -8.35 -41.51 28.78
N ILE A 350 -7.02 -41.54 28.71
CA ILE A 350 -6.21 -42.76 28.87
C ILE A 350 -6.38 -43.35 30.28
N THR A 351 -6.29 -42.51 31.31
CA THR A 351 -6.47 -42.96 32.71
C THR A 351 -7.88 -43.50 32.94
N ASN A 352 -8.91 -42.83 32.42
CA ASN A 352 -10.29 -43.32 32.48
C ASN A 352 -10.45 -44.68 31.76
N TYR A 353 -9.90 -44.81 30.55
CA TYR A 353 -9.96 -46.07 29.78
C TYR A 353 -9.45 -47.27 30.60
N PHE A 354 -8.28 -47.14 31.25
CA PHE A 354 -7.73 -48.22 32.07
C PHE A 354 -8.59 -48.56 33.30
N ILE A 355 -9.24 -47.56 33.90
CA ILE A 355 -10.18 -47.78 35.02
C ILE A 355 -11.43 -48.51 34.52
N ARG A 356 -12.00 -48.11 33.39
CA ARG A 356 -13.25 -48.67 32.85
C ARG A 356 -13.07 -50.07 32.29
N VAL A 357 -11.98 -50.35 31.57
CA VAL A 357 -11.72 -51.71 31.06
C VAL A 357 -11.68 -52.74 32.20
N LYS A 358 -11.18 -52.36 33.39
CA LYS A 358 -11.18 -53.22 34.58
C LYS A 358 -12.58 -53.42 35.17
N SER A 359 -13.49 -52.47 35.00
CA SER A 359 -14.83 -52.48 35.61
C SER A 359 -15.91 -53.08 34.70
N THR A 360 -15.96 -52.67 33.42
CA THR A 360 -17.11 -52.90 32.54
C THR A 360 -16.95 -54.11 31.62
N GLN A 361 -15.75 -54.70 31.53
CA GLN A 361 -15.32 -55.79 30.62
C GLN A 361 -15.63 -55.63 29.11
N ASN A 362 -16.36 -54.60 28.71
CA ASN A 362 -16.60 -54.25 27.32
C ASN A 362 -15.60 -53.19 26.87
N GLN A 363 -14.68 -53.59 25.97
CA GLN A 363 -13.65 -52.71 25.43
C GLN A 363 -14.23 -51.55 24.62
N PHE A 364 -15.25 -51.82 23.78
CA PHE A 364 -15.87 -50.80 22.94
C PHE A 364 -16.56 -49.72 23.77
N LYS A 365 -17.38 -50.11 24.74
CA LYS A 365 -18.03 -49.14 25.63
C LYS A 365 -17.01 -48.32 26.43
N SER A 366 -15.97 -48.98 26.94
CA SER A 366 -14.90 -48.30 27.68
C SER A 366 -14.12 -47.31 26.80
N THR A 367 -13.94 -47.58 25.50
CA THR A 367 -13.31 -46.63 24.59
C THR A 367 -14.16 -45.39 24.33
N ILE A 368 -15.49 -45.53 24.17
CA ILE A 368 -16.38 -44.40 23.93
C ILE A 368 -16.45 -43.49 25.17
N GLU A 369 -16.66 -44.07 26.37
CA GLU A 369 -16.66 -43.32 27.64
C GLU A 369 -15.32 -42.60 27.91
N ALA A 370 -14.20 -43.18 27.46
CA ALA A 370 -12.90 -42.52 27.56
C ALA A 370 -12.76 -41.32 26.61
N LEU A 371 -13.23 -41.44 25.36
CA LEU A 371 -13.22 -40.35 24.38
C LEU A 371 -14.18 -39.22 24.74
N GLU A 372 -15.26 -39.51 25.49
CA GLU A 372 -16.21 -38.51 25.97
C GLU A 372 -15.51 -37.41 26.80
N ILE A 373 -14.61 -37.78 27.72
CA ILE A 373 -13.85 -36.82 28.54
C ILE A 373 -13.05 -35.84 27.67
N PHE A 374 -12.48 -36.32 26.57
CA PHE A 374 -11.76 -35.47 25.63
C PHE A 374 -12.68 -34.39 25.02
N THR A 375 -13.89 -34.78 24.63
CA THR A 375 -14.90 -33.87 24.05
C THR A 375 -15.53 -32.91 25.07
N ILE A 376 -15.58 -33.28 26.35
CA ILE A 376 -16.05 -32.40 27.43
C ILE A 376 -15.00 -31.32 27.73
N LEU A 377 -13.72 -31.68 27.74
CA LEU A 377 -12.63 -30.76 28.10
C LEU A 377 -12.37 -29.70 27.02
N ILE A 378 -12.52 -30.05 25.75
CA ILE A 378 -12.45 -29.09 24.64
C ILE A 378 -13.87 -28.91 24.11
N PRO A 379 -14.60 -27.86 24.52
CA PRO A 379 -15.99 -27.69 24.09
C PRO A 379 -16.07 -27.46 22.57
N PRO A 380 -16.87 -28.24 21.84
CA PRO A 380 -17.03 -28.07 20.39
C PRO A 380 -17.67 -26.73 20.01
N SER A 381 -18.33 -26.06 20.94
CA SER A 381 -18.96 -24.74 20.76
C SER A 381 -17.99 -23.55 20.88
N LEU A 382 -16.76 -23.76 21.37
CA LEU A 382 -15.78 -22.69 21.57
C LEU A 382 -15.47 -21.87 20.30
N PRO A 383 -15.25 -22.49 19.12
CA PRO A 383 -14.94 -21.76 17.89
C PRO A 383 -16.12 -20.90 17.42
N THR A 384 -17.34 -21.43 17.57
CA THR A 384 -18.59 -20.72 17.26
C THR A 384 -18.74 -19.47 18.12
N ALA A 385 -18.46 -19.59 19.42
CA ALA A 385 -18.52 -18.46 20.34
C ALA A 385 -17.52 -17.35 19.99
N LEU A 386 -16.29 -17.73 19.60
CA LEU A 386 -15.26 -16.79 19.15
C LEU A 386 -15.66 -16.09 17.84
N GLY A 387 -16.20 -16.82 16.87
CA GLY A 387 -16.66 -16.26 15.59
C GLY A 387 -17.85 -15.31 15.74
N ALA A 388 -18.83 -15.66 16.58
CA ALA A 388 -20.01 -14.83 16.83
C ALA A 388 -19.65 -13.46 17.42
N GLY A 389 -18.70 -13.41 18.35
CA GLY A 389 -18.21 -12.16 18.93
C GLY A 389 -17.61 -11.21 17.88
N LEU A 390 -16.82 -11.76 16.95
CA LEU A 390 -16.22 -10.98 15.86
C LEU A 390 -17.30 -10.44 14.90
N GLN A 391 -18.33 -11.22 14.61
CA GLN A 391 -19.41 -10.80 13.71
C GLN A 391 -20.23 -9.64 14.28
N VAL A 392 -20.53 -9.67 15.58
CA VAL A 392 -21.18 -8.54 16.26
C VAL A 392 -20.31 -7.29 16.19
N ALA A 393 -18.99 -7.41 16.36
CA ALA A 393 -18.07 -6.29 16.23
C ALA A 393 -18.06 -5.70 14.80
N ILE A 394 -18.03 -6.53 13.76
CA ILE A 394 -18.12 -6.10 12.36
C ILE A 394 -19.41 -5.33 12.09
N GLN A 395 -20.55 -5.83 12.57
CA GLN A 395 -21.84 -5.17 12.37
C GLN A 395 -21.91 -3.80 13.06
N ARG A 396 -21.37 -3.69 14.29
CA ARG A 396 -21.26 -2.42 15.01
C ARG A 396 -20.39 -1.41 14.28
N LEU A 397 -19.26 -1.84 13.72
CA LEU A 397 -18.39 -0.98 12.93
C LEU A 397 -19.06 -0.50 11.63
N LYS A 398 -19.77 -1.40 10.93
CA LYS A 398 -20.54 -1.05 9.74
C LYS A 398 -21.64 -0.01 10.03
N ALA A 399 -22.30 -0.10 11.19
CA ALA A 399 -23.29 0.89 11.59
C ALA A 399 -22.69 2.31 11.75
N ASN A 400 -21.39 2.40 12.03
CA ASN A 400 -20.63 3.64 12.10
C ASN A 400 -19.89 3.97 10.79
N ASN A 401 -20.27 3.36 9.66
CA ASN A 401 -19.62 3.52 8.34
C ASN A 401 -18.14 3.09 8.30
N ILE A 402 -17.71 2.21 9.21
CA ILE A 402 -16.37 1.63 9.22
C ILE A 402 -16.44 0.24 8.59
N PHE A 403 -15.86 0.09 7.40
CA PHE A 403 -15.89 -1.16 6.64
C PHE A 403 -14.59 -1.94 6.79
N CYS A 404 -14.63 -3.08 7.48
CA CYS A 404 -13.47 -3.96 7.64
C CYS A 404 -13.35 -4.95 6.48
N ILE A 405 -12.21 -4.94 5.79
CA ILE A 405 -11.89 -5.91 4.72
C ILE A 405 -11.35 -7.21 5.32
N LYS A 406 -10.47 -7.12 6.34
CA LYS A 406 -9.89 -8.27 7.06
C LYS A 406 -10.36 -8.29 8.52
N PRO A 407 -11.37 -9.12 8.89
CA PRO A 407 -11.91 -9.20 10.24
C PRO A 407 -10.89 -9.43 11.35
N ASP A 408 -9.86 -10.25 11.09
CA ASP A 408 -8.83 -10.58 12.09
C ASP A 408 -8.09 -9.35 12.64
N LYS A 409 -8.06 -8.23 11.90
CA LYS A 409 -7.42 -6.99 12.31
C LYS A 409 -8.23 -6.20 13.35
N ILE A 410 -9.52 -6.52 13.55
CA ILE A 410 -10.36 -5.88 14.57
C ILE A 410 -9.78 -6.11 15.97
N ASN A 411 -9.38 -7.34 16.28
CA ASN A 411 -8.77 -7.64 17.59
C ASN A 411 -7.38 -7.00 17.76
N VAL A 412 -6.62 -6.87 16.67
CA VAL A 412 -5.33 -6.18 16.67
C VAL A 412 -5.49 -4.70 17.02
N SER A 413 -6.56 -4.06 16.54
CA SER A 413 -6.80 -2.63 16.78
C SER A 413 -6.91 -2.28 18.27
N GLY A 414 -7.34 -3.22 19.11
CA GLY A 414 -7.41 -3.04 20.58
C GLY A 414 -6.07 -3.13 21.31
N MET A 415 -5.00 -3.53 20.62
CA MET A 415 -3.64 -3.64 21.19
C MET A 415 -2.68 -2.58 20.67
N VAL A 416 -3.19 -1.64 19.85
CA VAL A 416 -2.36 -0.58 19.27
C VAL A 416 -1.87 0.33 20.39
N ASN A 417 -0.55 0.46 20.51
CA ASN A 417 0.11 1.34 21.46
C ASN A 417 0.69 2.60 20.79
N LEU A 418 0.77 2.61 19.45
CA LEU A 418 1.30 3.70 18.66
C LEU A 418 0.49 3.89 17.38
N ILE A 419 0.07 5.13 17.11
CA ILE A 419 -0.64 5.51 15.89
C ILE A 419 0.18 6.57 15.15
N GLY A 420 0.51 6.28 13.90
CA GLY A 420 1.08 7.26 12.97
C GLY A 420 -0.03 7.97 12.20
N PHE A 421 -0.03 9.29 12.25
CA PHE A 421 -0.93 10.15 11.51
C PHE A 421 -0.21 10.78 10.33
N ASP A 422 -0.84 10.73 9.15
CA ASP A 422 -0.52 11.67 8.09
C ASP A 422 -1.09 13.05 8.44
N LYS A 423 -0.50 14.11 7.89
CA LYS A 423 -0.92 15.50 8.15
C LYS A 423 -2.02 15.93 7.18
N THR A 424 -1.70 15.98 5.89
CA THR A 424 -2.54 16.59 4.85
C THR A 424 -3.73 15.69 4.53
N GLY A 425 -4.96 16.21 4.61
CA GLY A 425 -6.18 15.44 4.37
C GLY A 425 -6.59 14.50 5.51
N THR A 426 -5.71 14.25 6.49
CA THR A 426 -5.99 13.43 7.68
C THR A 426 -6.22 14.28 8.92
N LEU A 427 -5.21 15.06 9.36
CA LEU A 427 -5.33 15.98 10.50
C LEU A 427 -5.76 17.38 10.08
N THR A 428 -5.38 17.81 8.87
CA THR A 428 -5.80 19.08 8.29
C THR A 428 -6.82 18.86 7.18
N GLU A 429 -7.55 19.91 6.85
CA GLU A 429 -8.34 19.95 5.62
C GLU A 429 -7.44 19.75 4.39
N SER A 430 -8.02 19.32 3.27
CA SER A 430 -7.30 19.17 1.99
C SER A 430 -7.25 20.47 1.17
N THR A 431 -8.05 21.47 1.55
CA THR A 431 -8.18 22.76 0.85
C THR A 431 -7.30 23.82 1.48
N LEU A 432 -6.45 24.47 0.68
CA LEU A 432 -5.64 25.61 1.10
C LEU A 432 -6.41 26.91 0.93
N LYS A 433 -6.29 27.83 1.90
CA LYS A 433 -6.83 29.19 1.80
C LYS A 433 -5.72 30.22 1.82
N VAL A 434 -5.85 31.27 1.01
CA VAL A 434 -4.92 32.41 1.01
C VAL A 434 -5.29 33.35 2.15
N LEU A 435 -4.35 33.56 3.07
CA LEU A 435 -4.50 34.55 4.15
C LEU A 435 -4.25 35.97 3.64
N GLY A 436 -3.20 36.13 2.83
CA GLY A 436 -2.79 37.42 2.29
C GLY A 436 -1.44 37.37 1.61
N CYS A 437 -0.99 38.52 1.12
CA CYS A 437 0.33 38.70 0.54
C CYS A 437 1.15 39.63 1.43
N VAL A 438 2.34 39.18 1.81
CA VAL A 438 3.30 39.96 2.57
C VAL A 438 4.12 40.81 1.59
N GLU A 439 3.90 42.12 1.66
CA GLU A 439 4.72 43.12 0.97
C GLU A 439 5.35 44.04 2.02
N LYS A 440 6.67 44.20 2.02
CA LYS A 440 7.40 45.06 2.97
C LYS A 440 6.94 44.86 4.44
N GLN A 441 6.81 43.60 4.87
CA GLN A 441 6.39 43.17 6.23
C GLN A 441 4.91 43.33 6.57
N LEU A 442 4.11 43.99 5.73
CA LEU A 442 2.66 44.12 5.96
C LEU A 442 1.93 42.99 5.24
N LEU A 443 1.03 42.33 5.96
CA LEU A 443 0.08 41.38 5.36
C LEU A 443 -1.05 42.18 4.72
N ILE A 444 -1.12 42.15 3.40
CA ILE A 444 -2.08 42.89 2.59
C ILE A 444 -3.05 41.90 1.94
N ASN A 445 -4.31 42.31 1.77
CA ASN A 445 -5.26 41.53 1.00
C ASN A 445 -4.76 41.40 -0.47
N PRO A 446 -4.79 40.22 -1.10
CA PRO A 446 -4.28 40.03 -2.46
C PRO A 446 -4.90 40.98 -3.49
N ASN A 447 -6.14 41.43 -3.30
CA ASN A 447 -6.81 42.39 -4.19
C ASN A 447 -6.30 43.83 -4.07
N HIS A 448 -5.53 44.16 -3.03
CA HIS A 448 -4.92 45.48 -2.82
C HIS A 448 -3.42 45.50 -3.13
N CYS A 449 -2.84 44.37 -3.55
CA CYS A 449 -1.45 44.28 -3.99
C CYS A 449 -1.21 45.06 -5.27
N LYS A 450 0.05 45.32 -5.60
CA LYS A 450 0.43 45.96 -6.87
C LYS A 450 -0.12 45.18 -8.07
N GLU A 451 -0.44 45.90 -9.15
CA GLU A 451 -0.97 45.33 -10.40
C GLU A 451 -0.11 44.15 -10.91
N ILE A 452 1.22 44.25 -10.82
CA ILE A 452 2.14 43.19 -11.26
C ILE A 452 2.04 41.94 -10.36
N MET A 453 1.80 42.10 -9.06
CA MET A 453 1.61 40.95 -8.15
C MET A 453 0.27 40.27 -8.44
N GLN A 454 -0.80 41.04 -8.67
CA GLN A 454 -2.09 40.48 -9.08
C GLN A 454 -2.01 39.75 -10.42
N LEU A 455 -1.28 40.32 -11.39
CA LEU A 455 -0.98 39.67 -12.65
C LEU A 455 -0.22 38.35 -12.43
N ALA A 456 0.78 38.33 -11.54
CA ALA A 456 1.53 37.13 -11.20
C ALA A 456 0.65 36.03 -10.59
N LEU A 457 -0.31 36.39 -9.73
CA LEU A 457 -1.27 35.45 -9.15
C LEU A 457 -2.19 34.84 -10.22
N LYS A 458 -2.57 35.61 -11.23
CA LYS A 458 -3.42 35.16 -12.35
C LYS A 458 -2.68 34.45 -13.47
N SER A 459 -1.41 34.74 -13.71
CA SER A 459 -0.68 34.19 -14.87
C SER A 459 0.24 33.04 -14.52
N CYS A 460 0.82 33.00 -13.32
CA CYS A 460 1.82 32.01 -12.94
C CYS A 460 1.16 30.74 -12.38
N HIS A 461 0.44 30.01 -13.23
CA HIS A 461 -0.19 28.73 -12.91
C HIS A 461 -0.14 27.78 -14.11
N THR A 462 -0.38 26.49 -13.86
CA THR A 462 -0.49 25.44 -14.89
C THR A 462 -1.90 24.85 -15.00
N LEU A 463 -2.88 25.47 -14.32
CA LEU A 463 -4.29 25.07 -14.37
C LEU A 463 -4.83 24.99 -15.81
N VAL A 464 -5.44 23.85 -16.16
CA VAL A 464 -6.11 23.61 -17.44
C VAL A 464 -7.60 23.42 -17.17
N GLY A 465 -8.46 24.27 -17.74
CA GLY A 465 -9.91 24.19 -17.56
C GLY A 465 -10.39 24.37 -16.11
N GLY A 466 -9.62 25.07 -15.27
CA GLY A 466 -9.91 25.26 -13.85
C GLY A 466 -9.54 24.06 -12.95
N CYS A 467 -8.86 23.06 -13.49
CA CYS A 467 -8.38 21.89 -12.76
C CYS A 467 -6.85 21.92 -12.65
N GLY A 468 -6.32 21.59 -11.47
CA GLY A 468 -4.90 21.47 -11.15
C GLY A 468 -4.67 21.66 -9.65
N ASP A 469 -3.45 22.01 -9.24
CA ASP A 469 -3.07 22.07 -7.82
C ASP A 469 -3.99 23.01 -7.00
N ASN A 470 -4.46 22.54 -5.84
CA ASN A 470 -5.28 23.29 -4.89
C ASN A 470 -4.64 24.62 -4.51
N LEU A 471 -3.31 24.66 -4.47
CA LEU A 471 -2.57 25.90 -4.21
C LEU A 471 -2.81 26.94 -5.31
N GLU A 472 -2.76 26.54 -6.57
CA GLU A 472 -2.96 27.42 -7.71
C GLU A 472 -4.42 27.84 -7.85
N ILE A 473 -5.36 26.93 -7.53
CA ILE A 473 -6.79 27.26 -7.45
C ILE A 473 -7.01 28.36 -6.41
N ALA A 474 -6.44 28.21 -5.21
CA ALA A 474 -6.52 29.24 -4.16
C ALA A 474 -5.89 30.58 -4.58
N MET A 475 -4.80 30.55 -5.36
CA MET A 475 -4.22 31.76 -5.97
C MET A 475 -5.18 32.43 -6.96
N LEU A 476 -5.83 31.65 -7.84
CA LEU A 476 -6.79 32.19 -8.80
C LEU A 476 -8.04 32.76 -8.13
N GLU A 477 -8.56 32.08 -7.11
CA GLU A 477 -9.78 32.50 -6.40
C GLU A 477 -9.57 33.77 -5.57
N CYS A 478 -8.36 34.00 -5.04
CA CYS A 478 -8.10 35.17 -4.21
C CYS A 478 -8.04 36.49 -4.98
N CYS A 479 -7.75 36.46 -6.29
CA CYS A 479 -7.70 37.63 -7.16
C CYS A 479 -8.97 37.73 -8.02
N GLN A 480 -9.75 38.80 -7.85
CA GLN A 480 -11.00 39.01 -8.62
C GLN A 480 -10.77 39.74 -9.95
N GLN A 481 -9.64 40.43 -10.10
CA GLN A 481 -9.35 41.26 -11.26
C GLN A 481 -9.01 40.41 -12.49
N GLN A 482 -9.53 40.80 -13.65
CA GLN A 482 -9.21 40.16 -14.93
C GLN A 482 -8.08 40.93 -15.62
N PHE A 483 -7.14 40.19 -16.19
CA PHE A 483 -6.02 40.72 -16.96
C PHE A 483 -6.01 40.09 -18.34
N ASP A 484 -5.76 40.90 -19.37
CA ASP A 484 -5.57 40.43 -20.73
C ASP A 484 -4.06 40.29 -20.99
N PHE A 485 -3.58 39.05 -20.97
CA PHE A 485 -2.18 38.69 -21.19
C PHE A 485 -2.10 37.47 -22.09
N GLU A 486 -1.00 37.37 -22.84
CA GLU A 486 -0.76 36.27 -23.77
C GLU A 486 0.45 35.44 -23.29
N TYR A 487 0.26 34.13 -23.13
CA TYR A 487 1.36 33.22 -22.79
C TYR A 487 2.30 33.06 -23.99
N GLN A 488 3.61 33.24 -23.74
CA GLN A 488 4.66 32.99 -24.74
C GLN A 488 5.37 31.66 -24.47
N LYS A 489 5.67 31.38 -23.19
CA LYS A 489 6.38 30.18 -22.77
C LYS A 489 6.12 29.86 -21.30
N VAL A 490 6.01 28.59 -20.95
CA VAL A 490 5.83 28.14 -19.57
C VAL A 490 6.94 27.15 -19.23
N TYR A 491 7.74 27.50 -18.23
CA TYR A 491 8.65 26.58 -17.56
C TYR A 491 7.91 25.97 -16.37
N GLN A 492 7.63 24.67 -16.47
CA GLN A 492 6.92 23.93 -15.43
C GLN A 492 7.71 23.89 -14.12
N PHE A 493 6.99 23.58 -13.04
CA PHE A 493 7.59 23.39 -11.74
C PHE A 493 8.54 22.17 -11.78
N GLU A 494 9.79 22.40 -11.42
CA GLU A 494 10.77 21.33 -11.26
C GLU A 494 11.10 21.20 -9.77
N ALA A 495 10.87 20.02 -9.19
CA ALA A 495 11.08 19.77 -7.76
C ALA A 495 12.53 20.08 -7.31
N ASN A 496 13.52 19.71 -8.13
CA ASN A 496 14.94 19.99 -7.87
C ASN A 496 15.25 21.50 -7.85
N LEU A 497 14.49 22.31 -8.59
CA LEU A 497 14.65 23.76 -8.67
C LEU A 497 13.70 24.52 -7.72
N GLN A 498 12.69 23.84 -7.20
CA GLN A 498 11.59 24.33 -6.34
C GLN A 498 10.90 25.61 -6.86
N ARG A 499 10.76 25.74 -8.19
CA ARG A 499 10.15 26.93 -8.81
C ARG A 499 9.58 26.66 -10.19
N MET A 500 8.67 27.53 -10.63
CA MET A 500 8.17 27.60 -12.00
C MET A 500 8.18 29.04 -12.51
N THR A 501 8.24 29.19 -13.83
CA THR A 501 8.35 30.51 -14.49
C THR A 501 7.43 30.56 -15.69
N VAL A 502 6.67 31.63 -15.85
CA VAL A 502 5.86 31.90 -17.03
C VAL A 502 6.37 33.16 -17.72
N ILE A 503 6.43 33.13 -19.05
CA ILE A 503 6.71 34.30 -19.88
C ILE A 503 5.40 34.73 -20.50
N ILE A 504 5.00 35.96 -20.21
CA ILE A 504 3.76 36.56 -20.71
C ILE A 504 4.05 37.86 -21.44
N LYS A 505 3.21 38.17 -22.41
CA LYS A 505 3.15 39.48 -23.04
C LYS A 505 2.00 40.27 -22.41
N TYR A 506 2.32 41.38 -21.76
CA TYR A 506 1.36 42.24 -21.07
C TYR A 506 1.63 43.71 -21.41
N LYS A 507 0.61 44.43 -21.87
CA LYS A 507 0.72 45.86 -22.30
C LYS A 507 1.91 46.13 -23.25
N GLY A 508 2.20 45.20 -24.15
CA GLY A 508 3.30 45.31 -25.13
C GLY A 508 4.70 44.98 -24.60
N LYS A 509 4.83 44.61 -23.32
CA LYS A 509 6.10 44.20 -22.69
C LYS A 509 6.12 42.68 -22.46
N LEU A 510 7.30 42.07 -22.57
CA LEU A 510 7.53 40.69 -22.21
C LEU A 510 7.99 40.61 -20.75
N LEU A 511 7.21 39.93 -19.91
CA LEU A 511 7.48 39.75 -18.49
C LEU A 511 7.69 38.26 -18.20
N ALA A 512 8.83 37.93 -17.61
CA ALA A 512 9.05 36.65 -16.96
C ALA A 512 8.61 36.75 -15.51
N ILE A 513 7.68 35.90 -15.08
CA ILE A 513 7.15 35.84 -13.72
C ILE A 513 7.46 34.46 -13.15
N THR A 514 8.14 34.45 -12.02
CA THR A 514 8.60 33.24 -11.34
C THR A 514 7.96 33.13 -9.97
N LYS A 515 7.45 31.95 -9.62
CA LYS A 515 7.05 31.59 -8.26
C LYS A 515 7.83 30.38 -7.77
N GLY A 516 8.14 30.36 -6.48
CA GLY A 516 8.90 29.26 -5.88
C GLY A 516 8.94 29.32 -4.36
N SER A 517 9.69 28.41 -3.75
CA SER A 517 9.98 28.43 -2.32
C SER A 517 10.65 29.76 -1.94
N SER A 518 10.36 30.27 -0.73
CA SER A 518 10.93 31.53 -0.27
C SER A 518 12.46 31.51 -0.21
N GLU A 519 13.06 30.36 0.09
CA GLU A 519 14.51 30.14 0.12
C GLU A 519 15.17 30.26 -1.27
N ILE A 520 14.54 29.70 -2.32
CA ILE A 520 15.06 29.82 -3.68
C ILE A 520 14.88 31.25 -4.19
N MET A 521 13.73 31.87 -3.90
CA MET A 521 13.48 33.26 -4.28
C MET A 521 14.42 34.25 -3.58
N GLU A 522 14.88 33.95 -2.37
CA GLU A 522 15.92 34.72 -1.68
C GLU A 522 17.22 34.77 -2.51
N ARG A 523 17.60 33.64 -3.14
CA ARG A 523 18.79 33.56 -3.99
C ARG A 523 18.61 34.28 -5.33
N LEU A 524 17.42 34.18 -5.92
CA LEU A 524 17.16 34.73 -7.27
C LEU A 524 16.83 36.22 -7.28
N CYS A 525 16.31 36.76 -6.17
CA CYS A 525 15.89 38.16 -6.04
C CYS A 525 16.81 39.03 -5.18
N PHE A 526 18.05 38.59 -4.92
CA PHE A 526 18.97 39.17 -3.93
C PHE A 526 19.03 40.71 -3.90
N SER A 527 19.00 41.39 -5.05
CA SER A 527 19.12 42.84 -5.16
C SER A 527 17.89 43.65 -4.72
N THR A 528 16.72 43.01 -4.54
CA THR A 528 15.44 43.70 -4.32
C THR A 528 14.69 43.21 -3.08
N LEU A 529 15.31 42.32 -2.29
CA LEU A 529 14.70 41.79 -1.08
C LEU A 529 14.66 42.83 0.04
N PRO A 530 13.59 42.84 0.86
CA PRO A 530 13.57 43.61 2.10
C PRO A 530 14.62 43.10 3.10
N ASP A 531 15.21 44.00 3.89
CA ASP A 531 16.27 43.67 4.87
C ASP A 531 15.87 42.59 5.90
N GLN A 532 14.57 42.45 6.18
CA GLN A 532 14.01 41.47 7.15
C GLN A 532 13.21 40.35 6.47
N PHE A 533 13.50 40.03 5.21
CA PHE A 533 12.79 38.99 4.47
C PHE A 533 12.88 37.63 5.18
N THR A 534 14.08 37.16 5.48
CA THR A 534 14.35 35.85 6.09
C THR A 534 13.69 35.72 7.46
N SER A 535 13.74 36.77 8.29
CA SER A 535 13.06 36.79 9.59
C SER A 535 11.54 36.76 9.46
N THR A 536 10.98 37.43 8.45
CA THR A 536 9.53 37.42 8.19
C THR A 536 9.08 36.04 7.71
N VAL A 537 9.81 35.42 6.78
CA VAL A 537 9.57 34.06 6.29
C VAL A 537 9.59 33.06 7.44
N ASN A 538 10.63 33.10 8.28
CA ASN A 538 10.76 32.22 9.43
C ASN A 538 9.62 32.40 10.44
N HIS A 539 9.17 33.64 10.68
CA HIS A 539 8.03 33.90 11.55
C HIS A 539 6.76 33.19 11.05
N TYR A 540 6.40 33.36 9.78
CA TYR A 540 5.20 32.70 9.23
C TYR A 540 5.36 31.17 9.12
N LEU A 541 6.55 30.65 8.85
CA LEU A 541 6.80 29.19 8.85
C LEU A 541 6.63 28.59 10.25
N GLN A 542 7.09 29.29 11.29
CA GLN A 542 6.93 28.89 12.69
C GLN A 542 5.47 28.89 13.14
N GLU A 543 4.68 29.84 12.64
CA GLU A 543 3.22 29.86 12.83
C GLU A 543 2.49 28.78 11.99
N GLY A 544 3.24 28.00 11.19
CA GLY A 544 2.74 26.86 10.40
C GLY A 544 2.07 27.21 9.09
N TYR A 545 2.27 28.43 8.58
CA TYR A 545 1.78 28.82 7.28
C TYR A 545 2.65 28.26 6.16
N ARG A 546 2.04 28.00 5.01
CA ARG A 546 2.75 27.65 3.78
C ARG A 546 3.03 28.93 2.99
N LEU A 547 4.25 29.11 2.51
CA LEU A 547 4.69 30.34 1.86
C LEU A 547 5.13 30.09 0.43
N ILE A 548 4.75 31.00 -0.48
CA ILE A 548 5.29 31.05 -1.84
C ILE A 548 5.67 32.47 -2.17
N SER A 549 6.90 32.64 -2.65
CA SER A 549 7.43 33.95 -3.01
C SER A 549 7.41 34.13 -4.52
N PHE A 550 7.18 35.37 -4.95
CA PHE A 550 7.07 35.76 -6.35
C PHE A 550 8.16 36.77 -6.73
N GLY A 551 8.66 36.62 -7.95
CA GLY A 551 9.57 37.57 -8.57
C GLY A 551 9.28 37.73 -10.05
N TYR A 552 9.70 38.85 -10.62
CA TYR A 552 9.51 39.11 -12.04
C TYR A 552 10.69 39.83 -12.67
N LYS A 553 10.79 39.77 -14.00
CA LYS A 553 11.80 40.49 -14.79
C LYS A 553 11.24 40.82 -16.16
N GLU A 554 11.50 42.03 -16.63
CA GLU A 554 11.22 42.41 -18.01
C GLU A 554 12.33 41.84 -18.89
N ILE A 555 11.95 41.07 -19.91
CA ILE A 555 12.87 40.41 -20.84
C ILE A 555 12.70 40.96 -22.25
N SER A 556 13.75 40.90 -23.06
CA SER A 556 13.69 41.31 -24.47
C SER A 556 13.45 40.14 -25.42
N ASP A 557 13.78 38.92 -25.01
CA ASP A 557 13.78 37.73 -25.86
C ASP A 557 13.25 36.50 -25.08
N VAL A 558 12.42 35.69 -25.75
CA VAL A 558 11.72 34.51 -25.22
C VAL A 558 12.61 33.26 -25.30
N ASP A 559 13.58 33.22 -26.22
CA ASP A 559 14.38 32.03 -26.52
C ASP A 559 15.65 31.89 -25.67
N GLN A 560 15.82 32.72 -24.66
CA GLN A 560 16.91 32.59 -23.69
C GLN A 560 16.79 31.31 -22.86
N GLU A 561 17.92 30.76 -22.42
CA GLU A 561 17.90 29.63 -21.50
C GLU A 561 17.26 30.03 -20.16
N ARG A 562 16.53 29.10 -19.55
CA ARG A 562 15.81 29.27 -18.28
C ARG A 562 16.65 29.96 -17.20
N LYS A 563 17.93 29.58 -17.11
CA LYS A 563 18.88 30.11 -16.12
C LYS A 563 19.12 31.62 -16.23
N TYR A 564 19.11 32.19 -17.43
CA TYR A 564 19.31 33.63 -17.63
C TYR A 564 18.05 34.45 -17.37
N ILE A 565 16.89 33.85 -17.67
CA ILE A 565 15.57 34.45 -17.43
C ILE A 565 15.33 34.57 -15.93
N GLU A 566 15.62 33.51 -15.18
CA GLU A 566 15.39 33.44 -13.73
C GLU A 566 16.46 34.14 -12.88
N ASN A 567 17.53 34.67 -13.50
CA ASN A 567 18.60 35.36 -12.77
C ASN A 567 18.33 36.87 -12.65
N GLY A 568 18.49 37.42 -11.44
CA GLY A 568 18.32 38.85 -11.16
C GLY A 568 16.87 39.30 -11.23
N LEU A 569 15.96 38.51 -10.67
CA LEU A 569 14.53 38.81 -10.60
C LEU A 569 14.26 39.94 -9.60
N GLN A 570 13.24 40.75 -9.85
CA GLN A 570 12.73 41.72 -8.87
C GLN A 570 11.69 41.05 -7.98
N PHE A 571 11.87 41.14 -6.66
CA PHE A 571 10.95 40.59 -5.67
C PHE A 571 9.62 41.35 -5.69
N LEU A 572 8.51 40.59 -5.72
CA LEU A 572 7.15 41.15 -5.68
C LEU A 572 6.57 41.08 -4.27
N GLY A 573 6.52 39.88 -3.71
CA GLY A 573 5.87 39.59 -2.43
C GLY A 573 5.84 38.11 -2.13
N THR A 574 5.43 37.77 -0.90
CA THR A 574 5.24 36.38 -0.45
C THR A 574 3.78 36.15 -0.13
N LEU A 575 3.16 35.18 -0.80
CA LEU A 575 1.81 34.75 -0.53
C LEU A 575 1.78 33.76 0.63
N VAL A 576 0.86 33.96 1.56
CA VAL A 576 0.70 33.18 2.79
C VAL A 576 -0.54 32.32 2.68
N PHE A 577 -0.37 31.02 2.82
CA PHE A 577 -1.44 30.02 2.81
C PHE A 577 -1.64 29.43 4.19
N VAL A 578 -2.89 29.17 4.54
CA VAL A 578 -3.29 28.46 5.76
C VAL A 578 -3.85 27.11 5.38
N ASN A 579 -3.41 26.07 6.08
CA ASN A 579 -4.09 24.79 6.10
C ASN A 579 -4.74 24.61 7.47
N HIS A 580 -6.07 24.59 7.52
CA HIS A 580 -6.78 24.50 8.79
C HIS A 580 -6.76 23.07 9.32
N LEU A 581 -6.55 22.94 10.63
CA LEU A 581 -6.83 21.69 11.33
C LEU A 581 -8.31 21.35 11.21
N ARG A 582 -8.62 20.06 11.07
CA ARG A 582 -10.01 19.62 11.18
C ARG A 582 -10.49 19.82 12.62
N ASP A 583 -11.76 20.18 12.75
CA ASP A 583 -12.39 20.48 14.05
C ASP A 583 -12.28 19.31 15.05
N ASP A 584 -12.28 18.07 14.55
CA ASP A 584 -12.23 16.82 15.32
C ASP A 584 -10.81 16.39 15.74
N SER A 585 -9.77 16.89 15.07
CA SER A 585 -8.41 16.35 15.21
C SER A 585 -7.82 16.53 16.60
N ARG A 586 -7.98 17.72 17.20
CA ARG A 586 -7.46 17.99 18.55
C ARG A 586 -8.13 17.10 19.59
N GLN A 587 -9.46 17.02 19.56
CA GLN A 587 -10.22 16.21 20.52
C GLN A 587 -9.87 14.72 20.40
N LEU A 588 -9.65 14.23 19.18
CA LEU A 588 -9.26 12.85 18.92
C LEU A 588 -7.87 12.54 19.51
N ILE A 589 -6.88 13.40 19.30
CA ILE A 589 -5.54 13.21 19.86
C ILE A 589 -5.56 13.30 21.39
N GLU A 590 -6.31 14.25 21.97
CA GLU A 590 -6.52 14.34 23.43
C GLU A 590 -7.08 13.04 24.01
N GLN A 591 -8.07 12.44 23.35
CA GLN A 591 -8.64 11.15 23.76
C GLN A 591 -7.61 10.02 23.68
N LEU A 592 -6.84 9.94 22.60
CA LEU A 592 -5.80 8.91 22.43
C LEU A 592 -4.68 9.04 23.47
N ASN A 593 -4.24 10.27 23.74
CA ASN A 593 -3.25 10.55 24.77
C ASN A 593 -3.79 10.18 26.16
N SER A 594 -5.08 10.43 26.44
CA SER A 594 -5.71 10.09 27.74
C SER A 594 -5.72 8.59 28.05
N ILE A 595 -5.66 7.75 27.02
CA ILE A 595 -5.59 6.28 27.14
C ILE A 595 -4.17 5.73 26.92
N ASN A 596 -3.14 6.58 26.96
CA ASN A 596 -1.72 6.24 26.78
C ASN A 596 -1.38 5.61 25.42
N ILE A 597 -2.09 5.97 24.35
CA ILE A 597 -1.69 5.61 22.98
C ILE A 597 -0.74 6.69 22.46
N ARG A 598 0.47 6.30 22.08
CA ARG A 598 1.48 7.22 21.54
C ARG A 598 1.08 7.66 20.13
N CYS A 599 0.85 8.96 19.95
CA CYS A 599 0.60 9.53 18.63
C CYS A 599 1.92 10.03 18.02
N ILE A 600 2.17 9.72 16.76
CA ILE A 600 3.28 10.30 15.98
C ILE A 600 2.74 10.88 14.67
N MET A 601 3.42 11.90 14.14
CA MET A 601 3.09 12.46 12.82
C MET A 601 4.16 12.03 11.81
N VAL A 602 3.73 11.53 10.65
CA VAL A 602 4.59 11.17 9.53
C VAL A 602 4.08 11.93 8.31
N THR A 603 4.86 12.87 7.79
CA THR A 603 4.41 13.75 6.70
C THR A 603 5.57 14.18 5.81
N GLY A 604 5.28 14.46 4.54
CA GLY A 604 6.24 15.02 3.58
C GLY A 604 6.36 16.54 3.60
N ASP A 605 5.63 17.24 4.47
CA ASP A 605 5.68 18.70 4.56
C ASP A 605 6.89 19.21 5.38
N ASN A 606 7.19 20.51 5.24
CA ASN A 606 8.31 21.15 5.94
C ASN A 606 8.23 20.93 7.46
N ILE A 607 9.36 20.55 8.07
CA ILE A 607 9.50 20.22 9.48
C ILE A 607 8.89 21.26 10.43
N LEU A 608 9.08 22.57 10.18
CA LEU A 608 8.55 23.63 11.04
C LEU A 608 7.03 23.66 11.04
N THR A 609 6.43 23.49 9.86
CA THR A 609 4.97 23.43 9.72
C THR A 609 4.40 22.20 10.41
N SER A 610 5.10 21.07 10.32
CA SER A 610 4.72 19.80 10.94
C SER A 610 4.78 19.89 12.46
N ILE A 611 5.82 20.53 13.02
CA ILE A 611 5.93 20.80 14.46
C ILE A 611 4.79 21.68 14.95
N ASN A 612 4.47 22.76 14.22
CA ASN A 612 3.37 23.64 14.62
C ASN A 612 2.01 22.91 14.61
N VAL A 613 1.71 22.14 13.56
CA VAL A 613 0.48 21.35 13.50
C VAL A 613 0.45 20.30 14.62
N ALA A 614 1.58 19.63 14.89
CA ALA A 614 1.70 18.66 15.98
C ALA A 614 1.44 19.30 17.36
N LYS A 615 1.87 20.54 17.57
CA LYS A 615 1.57 21.31 18.79
C LYS A 615 0.10 21.72 18.86
N GLN A 616 -0.48 22.17 17.75
CA GLN A 616 -1.88 22.60 17.71
C GLN A 616 -2.86 21.44 17.95
N CYS A 617 -2.57 20.23 17.45
CA CYS A 617 -3.37 19.04 17.71
C CYS A 617 -2.98 18.28 18.99
N GLN A 618 -1.98 18.76 19.76
CA GLN A 618 -1.48 18.12 20.98
C GLN A 618 -0.84 16.73 20.80
N ILE A 619 -0.30 16.43 19.62
CA ILE A 619 0.66 15.33 19.49
C ILE A 619 1.93 15.65 20.31
N ILE A 620 2.32 16.93 20.30
CA ILE A 620 3.38 17.49 21.14
C ILE A 620 2.74 18.53 22.06
N ASP A 621 3.13 18.56 23.33
CA ASP A 621 2.68 19.61 24.25
C ASP A 621 3.17 20.98 23.72
N PRO A 622 2.30 22.00 23.59
CA PRO A 622 2.68 23.32 23.09
C PRO A 622 3.91 23.91 23.79
N ASN A 623 4.07 23.65 25.10
CA ASN A 623 5.17 24.16 25.92
C ASN A 623 6.43 23.31 25.85
N GLN A 624 6.35 22.10 25.29
CA GLN A 624 7.49 21.21 25.20
C GLN A 624 8.45 21.68 24.10
N PRO A 625 9.75 21.79 24.42
CA PRO A 625 10.76 22.09 23.42
C PRO A 625 10.95 20.91 22.46
N VAL A 626 11.07 21.25 21.16
CA VAL A 626 11.27 20.30 20.07
C VAL A 626 12.63 20.58 19.45
N ILE A 627 13.45 19.54 19.34
CA ILE A 627 14.75 19.59 18.69
C ILE A 627 14.61 19.01 17.28
N THR A 628 15.13 19.70 16.29
CA THR A 628 15.20 19.14 14.93
C THR A 628 16.53 18.42 14.72
N GLY A 629 16.48 17.26 14.07
CA GLY A 629 17.64 16.52 13.61
C GLY A 629 17.79 16.64 12.10
N GLN A 630 18.99 17.03 11.65
CA GLN A 630 19.34 17.16 10.23
C GLN A 630 20.66 16.46 9.94
N ILE A 631 20.84 16.01 8.70
CA ILE A 631 22.13 15.48 8.25
C ILE A 631 23.01 16.64 7.77
N ILE A 632 24.18 16.77 8.38
CA ILE A 632 25.23 17.68 7.93
C ILE A 632 26.50 16.85 7.73
N ASN A 633 27.02 16.81 6.50
CA ASN A 633 28.21 16.04 6.13
C ASN A 633 28.14 14.55 6.54
N ASP A 634 27.05 13.88 6.17
CA ASP A 634 26.74 12.48 6.51
C ASP A 634 26.58 12.17 8.01
N LYS A 635 26.63 13.17 8.89
CA LYS A 635 26.40 13.01 10.33
C LYS A 635 25.06 13.59 10.74
N LEU A 636 24.33 12.86 11.58
CA LEU A 636 23.14 13.37 12.23
C LEU A 636 23.55 14.43 13.27
N VAL A 637 23.09 15.67 13.07
CA VAL A 637 23.32 16.79 13.98
C VAL A 637 21.97 17.30 14.45
N PHE A 638 21.82 17.40 15.77
CA PHE A 638 20.66 18.01 16.40
C PHE A 638 20.89 19.51 16.60
N ASP A 639 19.82 20.29 16.57
CA ASP A 639 19.87 21.72 16.88
C ASP A 639 20.65 21.99 18.18
N ASN A 640 21.50 23.02 18.16
CA ASN A 640 22.41 23.39 19.25
C ASN A 640 23.50 22.36 19.62
N ASN A 641 23.79 21.38 18.75
CA ASN A 641 24.77 20.30 18.98
C ASN A 641 24.49 19.48 20.26
N ILE A 642 23.21 19.33 20.61
CA ILE A 642 22.78 18.54 21.77
C ILE A 642 22.98 17.05 21.47
N ASN A 643 23.55 16.31 22.41
CA ASN A 643 23.77 14.86 22.26
C ASN A 643 22.50 14.05 22.60
N VAL A 644 22.38 12.82 22.08
CA VAL A 644 21.23 11.94 22.35
C VAL A 644 21.00 11.72 23.84
N GLU A 645 22.06 11.56 24.63
CA GLU A 645 21.96 11.43 26.09
C GLU A 645 21.37 12.69 26.76
N GLU A 646 21.65 13.87 26.23
CA GLU A 646 21.09 15.14 26.73
C GLU A 646 19.62 15.30 26.31
N ILE A 647 19.24 14.77 25.14
CA ILE A 647 17.85 14.71 24.66
C ILE A 647 16.99 13.88 25.63
N GLU A 648 17.48 12.69 26.01
CA GLU A 648 16.80 11.81 26.95
C GLU A 648 16.72 12.42 28.36
N GLN A 649 17.80 13.05 28.84
CA GLN A 649 17.84 13.68 30.17
C GLN A 649 16.91 14.90 30.29
N MET A 650 16.80 15.71 29.23
CA MET A 650 15.97 16.92 29.23
C MET A 650 14.54 16.69 28.73
N ASN A 651 14.20 15.45 28.36
CA ASN A 651 12.89 15.06 27.85
C ASN A 651 12.42 15.92 26.65
N TYR A 652 13.35 16.20 25.73
CA TYR A 652 13.04 16.93 24.50
C TYR A 652 12.26 16.03 23.52
N GLN A 653 11.32 16.61 22.78
CA GLN A 653 10.75 15.91 21.62
C GLN A 653 11.68 16.08 20.42
N VAL A 654 11.76 15.05 19.59
CA VAL A 654 12.61 15.05 18.40
C VAL A 654 11.74 15.03 17.15
N ALA A 655 12.03 15.94 16.22
CA ALA A 655 11.51 15.92 14.87
C ALA A 655 12.66 15.64 13.90
N LEU A 656 12.50 14.64 13.03
CA LEU A 656 13.51 14.22 12.07
C LEU A 656 13.02 14.46 10.66
N THR A 657 13.93 14.87 9.76
CA THR A 657 13.67 14.88 8.32
C THR A 657 13.80 13.46 7.74
N GLY A 658 13.24 13.23 6.54
CA GLY A 658 13.31 11.93 5.87
C GLY A 658 14.74 11.42 5.69
N ASP A 659 15.63 12.27 5.18
CA ASP A 659 17.06 11.95 5.02
C ASP A 659 17.69 11.53 6.36
N SER A 660 17.37 12.27 7.43
CA SER A 660 17.85 11.98 8.78
C SER A 660 17.38 10.62 9.26
N TRP A 661 16.10 10.28 9.06
CA TRP A 661 15.50 9.01 9.46
C TRP A 661 16.20 7.80 8.82
N GLU A 662 16.54 7.87 7.53
CA GLU A 662 17.25 6.78 6.84
C GLU A 662 18.64 6.47 7.43
N CYS A 663 19.27 7.47 8.05
CA CYS A 663 20.57 7.29 8.68
C CYS A 663 20.49 6.94 10.17
N VAL A 664 19.30 7.01 10.79
CA VAL A 664 19.15 6.78 12.24
C VAL A 664 19.70 5.42 12.66
N ASP A 665 19.40 4.36 11.90
CA ASP A 665 19.86 2.98 12.20
C ASP A 665 21.38 2.79 12.10
N LYS A 666 22.12 3.72 11.47
CA LYS A 666 23.60 3.70 11.46
C LYS A 666 24.20 4.34 12.71
N TYR A 667 23.42 5.13 13.44
CA TYR A 667 23.89 6.03 14.49
C TYR A 667 23.28 5.74 15.87
N LEU A 668 22.17 4.99 15.93
CA LEU A 668 21.65 4.31 17.13
C LEU A 668 22.14 2.86 17.16
#